data_AF-A0A421CDZ4-F1
#
_entry.id   AF-A0A421CDZ4-F1
#
_cell.length_a   1.000
_cell.length_b   1.000
_cell.length_c   1.000
_cell.angle_alpha   90.00
_cell.angle_beta   90.00
_cell.angle_gamma   90.00
#
_symmetry.space_group_name_H-M   'P 1'
#
loop_
_entity.id
_entity.type
_entity.pdbx_description
1 polymer ?
#
loop_
_entity_poly.entity_id
_entity_poly.type
_entity_poly.pdbx_seq_one_letter_code
_entity_poly.pdbx_strand_id
1 'polypeptide(L)'
;MPRFEEVDLKRPAAEREEEVLSYWREDDLATRSVTEREGSPEFVFFEGPPTANGMPGIHHVISRTLKDAVCRFKTMQGYQVRRKAGWDTHGLPVEIEVEKQLGFSSKQEIEDFGIEKFNQKCKESVWKYESQWKKMTERIGYWIDMEHPYVTMNNDYIESVWWILKQYFDKGYIYEGHKIMPYCPRCGTPLASHEVAQGYKDETIDSIYAKFRLKGKDNEYFIVWTTTPWTLPSNVALAVNPEFNYVKAEVTLDTGEIEYYYLVKERLGALLGEENNYKIVEELKGKDLVNLEYEQLIPFASVNKKAFFVVYGDFVSLEDGSGIVHMAPAFGEDDNILGKKFDLPLLQLVDKEGKITEEVTPWAGMFVRDADPLITRYLRDNNLLFKKERMTHSYPFCWRCDTPLLYYARKSWYIKTTEYRDKMVEVNNSVNWYPKFVGEGRFGNWLENMVDWALSRDRYWGTPLNVWKCDDCGKLASVGSRKELVERAVEDISEDIELHRPYVDDVHLRCECGGQMTRTPEVIDCWFDSGAMPVAQHHYPFENKESFMGELFPADFICEGIDQTRGWFYSLMSISTFLFGQSPYKNVLVNNLVLDRTGQKMSKSKGNTVDPWEIIDKYGADTLRWYLLAVSPPWVPTKFDEDGVKDTYSKFFGTLNSVFSFFTMYANVDDVDPGEFELPVAEREEVDRWVISRLNTLVREVTDLLSNYDLTKSVRAIQDFVVEEVSNWYVRRTRDRYWTSELDTSKKAAYLTLYEVLLTVAKLMAPIAPFTAEGIFWNLTHGEKESVHLELYPVADESLIEPDLEKRMATVMDVVTLGRACRNKVQIKVRQPLPKILVDGNIRKIVESMRELILEEINVKDIEYIEELGDYVNYEVKPNFRVMGPKFGKELKSIGNALRSMKPSEVVTKVKRDGKIEVEVQGKLFELKEEDLDIRIQELEGFTFEMSNGNFVILDTELTHDLLQEGLAREMVSKIQTMRKEADFEITDRIRVAFSGPDALVNAIESFKDYIKEETLSDTIDFDESLDNGTEWNLNGHNTLIRVKRV
;
A
#
# COMPACT_ATOMS: atom_id res chain seq x y z
N MET A 1 -6.48 -39.60 30.16
CA MET A 1 -5.95 -39.15 28.85
C MET A 1 -5.23 -37.82 29.05
N PRO A 2 -4.38 -37.33 28.13
CA PRO A 2 -3.90 -35.95 28.21
C PRO A 2 -5.11 -35.02 28.20
N ARG A 3 -5.12 -34.01 29.08
CA ARG A 3 -6.17 -32.99 29.13
C ARG A 3 -5.76 -31.80 28.27
N PHE A 4 -6.72 -31.18 27.61
CA PHE A 4 -6.50 -29.90 26.93
C PHE A 4 -6.28 -28.81 27.98
N GLU A 5 -5.39 -27.86 27.69
CA GLU A 5 -5.25 -26.66 28.52
C GLU A 5 -6.50 -25.78 28.37
N GLU A 6 -7.09 -25.38 29.49
CA GLU A 6 -8.26 -24.50 29.46
C GLU A 6 -7.88 -23.08 29.06
N VAL A 7 -8.63 -22.51 28.10
CA VAL A 7 -8.37 -21.17 27.58
C VAL A 7 -8.84 -20.10 28.57
N ASP A 8 -7.91 -19.37 29.19
CA ASP A 8 -8.25 -18.19 29.98
C ASP A 8 -8.55 -16.98 29.09
N LEU A 9 -9.84 -16.74 28.85
CA LEU A 9 -10.36 -15.60 28.08
C LEU A 9 -10.08 -14.23 28.72
N LYS A 10 -9.79 -14.16 30.03
CA LYS A 10 -9.49 -12.91 30.72
C LYS A 10 -8.03 -12.51 30.61
N ARG A 11 -7.16 -13.47 30.28
CA ARG A 11 -5.73 -13.24 30.11
C ARG A 11 -5.48 -12.33 28.89
N PRO A 12 -4.60 -11.31 28.99
CA PRO A 12 -4.26 -10.46 27.86
C PRO A 12 -3.62 -11.23 26.70
N ALA A 13 -3.96 -10.88 25.45
CA ALA A 13 -3.37 -11.53 24.28
C ALA A 13 -1.85 -11.34 24.21
N ALA A 14 -1.35 -10.15 24.56
CA ALA A 14 0.08 -9.86 24.56
C ALA A 14 0.90 -10.80 25.46
N GLU A 15 0.35 -11.22 26.60
CA GLU A 15 1.03 -12.16 27.50
C GLU A 15 1.11 -13.57 26.90
N ARG A 16 0.02 -14.06 26.27
CA ARG A 16 0.01 -15.36 25.60
C ARG A 16 0.99 -15.40 24.42
N GLU A 17 1.08 -14.29 23.67
CA GLU A 17 2.03 -14.18 22.55
C GLU A 17 3.49 -14.20 23.01
N GLU A 18 3.82 -13.60 24.18
CA GLU A 18 5.18 -13.62 24.74
C GLU A 18 5.61 -15.02 25.20
N GLU A 19 4.68 -15.85 25.68
CA GLU A 19 4.96 -17.26 25.99
C GLU A 19 5.29 -18.05 24.72
N VAL A 20 4.47 -17.92 23.68
CA VAL A 20 4.73 -18.54 22.38
C VAL A 20 6.05 -18.03 21.78
N LEU A 21 6.34 -16.74 21.90
CA LEU A 21 7.62 -16.17 21.44
C LEU A 21 8.81 -16.75 22.20
N SER A 22 8.65 -16.99 23.51
CA SER A 22 9.69 -17.63 24.33
C SER A 22 9.90 -19.07 23.90
N TYR A 23 8.82 -19.82 23.69
CA TYR A 23 8.84 -21.18 23.14
C TYR A 23 9.58 -21.25 21.79
N TRP A 24 9.25 -20.36 20.85
CA TRP A 24 9.94 -20.30 19.54
C TRP A 24 11.44 -20.04 19.63
N ARG A 25 11.88 -19.26 20.62
CA ARG A 25 13.31 -18.97 20.85
C ARG A 25 14.02 -20.16 21.48
N GLU A 26 13.40 -20.82 22.45
CA GLU A 26 13.97 -21.97 23.15
C GLU A 26 14.18 -23.16 22.19
N ASP A 27 13.22 -23.38 21.28
CA ASP A 27 13.24 -24.48 20.31
C ASP A 27 13.83 -24.11 18.94
N ASP A 28 14.32 -22.86 18.76
CA ASP A 28 14.88 -22.33 17.51
C ASP A 28 13.98 -22.56 16.27
N LEU A 29 12.66 -22.37 16.46
CA LEU A 29 11.66 -22.75 15.46
C LEU A 29 11.77 -21.94 14.16
N ALA A 30 12.27 -20.70 14.22
CA ALA A 30 12.51 -19.89 13.04
C ALA A 30 13.55 -20.54 12.11
N THR A 31 14.69 -20.97 12.66
CA THR A 31 15.75 -21.65 11.91
C THR A 31 15.31 -23.04 11.46
N ARG A 32 14.63 -23.78 12.34
CA ARG A 32 14.08 -25.11 12.03
C ARG A 32 13.08 -25.09 10.87
N SER A 33 12.26 -24.04 10.77
CA SER A 33 11.32 -23.88 9.65
C SER A 33 12.00 -23.88 8.27
N VAL A 34 13.29 -23.50 8.22
CA VAL A 34 14.11 -23.52 7.01
C VAL A 34 14.88 -24.83 6.87
N THR A 35 15.49 -25.33 7.95
CA THR A 35 16.35 -26.53 7.90
C THR A 35 15.58 -27.84 7.77
N GLU A 36 14.33 -27.92 8.26
CA GLU A 36 13.45 -29.07 8.02
C GLU A 36 12.91 -29.15 6.59
N ARG A 37 13.22 -28.15 5.77
CA ARG A 37 12.95 -28.13 4.33
C ARG A 37 14.22 -28.29 3.50
N GLU A 38 15.34 -28.69 4.10
CA GLU A 38 16.59 -28.93 3.37
C GLU A 38 16.38 -29.98 2.27
N GLY A 39 16.75 -29.64 1.04
CA GLY A 39 16.55 -30.49 -0.15
C GLY A 39 15.17 -30.38 -0.82
N SER A 40 14.25 -29.59 -0.25
CA SER A 40 13.01 -29.19 -0.94
C SER A 40 13.27 -28.14 -2.03
N PRO A 41 12.31 -27.91 -2.94
CA PRO A 41 12.39 -26.79 -3.89
C PRO A 41 12.57 -25.44 -3.18
N GLU A 42 13.47 -24.63 -3.70
CA GLU A 42 13.75 -23.28 -3.20
C GLU A 42 12.62 -22.29 -3.56
N PHE A 43 12.36 -21.36 -2.65
CA PHE A 43 11.61 -20.14 -2.93
C PHE A 43 12.43 -18.95 -2.44
N VAL A 44 12.99 -18.22 -3.39
CA VAL A 44 13.97 -17.16 -3.13
C VAL A 44 13.25 -15.87 -2.74
N PHE A 45 13.55 -15.35 -1.56
CA PHE A 45 12.99 -14.11 -1.03
C PHE A 45 14.10 -13.07 -0.84
N PHE A 46 13.88 -11.84 -1.32
CA PHE A 46 14.73 -10.69 -0.97
C PHE A 46 13.99 -9.70 -0.07
N GLU A 47 14.61 -9.38 1.06
CA GLU A 47 14.21 -8.27 1.93
C GLU A 47 14.82 -6.97 1.40
N GLY A 48 14.01 -5.91 1.24
CA GLY A 48 14.55 -4.58 1.02
C GLY A 48 15.23 -4.08 2.31
N PRO A 49 16.51 -3.65 2.27
CA PRO A 49 17.23 -3.30 3.48
C PRO A 49 16.69 -1.97 4.06
N PRO A 50 16.13 -1.93 5.28
CA PRO A 50 15.83 -0.67 5.93
C PRO A 50 17.10 0.13 6.24
N THR A 51 16.98 1.45 6.19
CA THR A 51 18.01 2.34 6.75
C THR A 51 17.90 2.35 8.27
N ALA A 52 18.98 2.04 8.97
CA ALA A 52 19.01 1.98 10.43
C ALA A 52 19.15 3.38 11.10
N ASN A 53 18.33 4.35 10.66
CA ASN A 53 18.43 5.75 11.12
C ASN A 53 17.22 6.25 11.93
N GLY A 54 16.25 5.39 12.22
CA GLY A 54 15.06 5.77 12.97
C GLY A 54 14.31 4.60 13.60
N MET A 55 13.39 4.94 14.51
CA MET A 55 12.47 3.99 15.15
C MET A 55 11.51 3.40 14.11
N PRO A 56 11.19 2.10 14.21
CA PRO A 56 10.20 1.54 13.32
C PRO A 56 8.79 2.00 13.72
N GLY A 57 7.89 2.11 12.74
CA GLY A 57 6.49 2.50 12.97
C GLY A 57 5.51 1.56 12.29
N ILE A 58 4.21 1.90 12.38
CA ILE A 58 3.11 1.07 11.87
C ILE A 58 3.22 0.70 10.38
N HIS A 59 3.83 1.57 9.56
CA HIS A 59 4.07 1.34 8.14
C HIS A 59 5.11 0.23 7.89
N HIS A 60 6.01 -0.03 8.83
CA HIS A 60 6.92 -1.19 8.74
C HIS A 60 6.22 -2.48 9.14
N VAL A 61 5.24 -2.42 10.05
CA VAL A 61 4.47 -3.60 10.49
C VAL A 61 3.69 -4.19 9.30
N ILE A 62 3.00 -3.38 8.50
CA ILE A 62 2.26 -3.88 7.33
C ILE A 62 3.20 -4.52 6.29
N SER A 63 4.30 -3.85 5.92
CA SER A 63 5.27 -4.41 4.95
C SER A 63 5.82 -5.76 5.41
N ARG A 64 6.23 -5.85 6.69
CA ARG A 64 6.76 -7.09 7.27
C ARG A 64 5.71 -8.19 7.44
N THR A 65 4.46 -7.84 7.75
CA THR A 65 3.35 -8.79 7.84
C THR A 65 3.10 -9.46 6.49
N LEU A 66 3.10 -8.68 5.40
CA LEU A 66 2.92 -9.20 4.03
C LEU A 66 4.05 -10.17 3.66
N LYS A 67 5.29 -9.79 3.95
CA LYS A 67 6.48 -10.61 3.68
C LYS A 67 6.46 -11.91 4.47
N ASP A 68 6.23 -11.83 5.77
CA ASP A 68 6.17 -12.99 6.67
C ASP A 68 5.06 -13.96 6.26
N ALA A 69 3.86 -13.45 5.97
CA ALA A 69 2.72 -14.27 5.59
C ALA A 69 2.97 -15.06 4.30
N VAL A 70 3.54 -14.43 3.28
CA VAL A 70 3.91 -15.13 2.04
C VAL A 70 5.00 -16.17 2.30
N CYS A 71 6.05 -15.82 3.05
CA CYS A 71 7.16 -16.73 3.30
C CYS A 71 6.73 -17.95 4.15
N ARG A 72 5.92 -17.75 5.20
CA ARG A 72 5.35 -18.85 6.00
C ARG A 72 4.44 -19.73 5.16
N PHE A 73 3.54 -19.13 4.37
CA PHE A 73 2.68 -19.89 3.47
C PHE A 73 3.50 -20.78 2.51
N LYS A 74 4.56 -20.24 1.89
CA LYS A 74 5.44 -21.02 1.01
C LYS A 74 6.21 -22.11 1.74
N THR A 75 6.68 -21.84 2.96
CA THR A 75 7.35 -22.85 3.80
C THR A 75 6.41 -24.01 4.14
N MET A 76 5.16 -23.70 4.47
CA MET A 76 4.10 -24.69 4.73
C MET A 76 3.63 -25.39 3.44
N GLN A 77 3.77 -24.77 2.26
CA GLN A 77 3.58 -25.46 0.97
C GLN A 77 4.73 -26.43 0.62
N GLY A 78 5.74 -26.55 1.49
CA GLY A 78 6.85 -27.48 1.35
C GLY A 78 8.11 -26.90 0.71
N TYR A 79 8.16 -25.59 0.42
CA TYR A 79 9.35 -24.94 -0.12
C TYR A 79 10.38 -24.64 0.98
N GLN A 80 11.66 -24.64 0.62
CA GLN A 80 12.70 -24.05 1.46
C GLN A 80 12.74 -22.54 1.22
N VAL A 81 12.55 -21.75 2.28
CA VAL A 81 12.51 -20.28 2.18
C VAL A 81 13.59 -19.68 3.08
N ARG A 82 14.77 -19.38 2.51
CA ARG A 82 15.84 -18.68 3.24
C ARG A 82 15.50 -17.19 3.34
N ARG A 83 15.41 -16.68 4.57
CA ARG A 83 14.96 -15.30 4.85
C ARG A 83 16.10 -14.56 5.53
N LYS A 84 16.81 -13.72 4.78
CA LYS A 84 17.99 -12.99 5.27
C LYS A 84 17.66 -11.50 5.42
N ALA A 85 17.92 -10.94 6.60
CA ALA A 85 17.76 -9.51 6.81
C ALA A 85 18.90 -8.70 6.18
N GLY A 86 18.67 -7.40 6.06
CA GLY A 86 19.60 -6.47 5.46
C GLY A 86 19.61 -5.11 6.14
N TRP A 87 20.74 -4.43 6.08
CA TRP A 87 20.88 -3.07 6.57
C TRP A 87 21.51 -2.17 5.52
N ASP A 88 20.78 -1.12 5.14
CA ASP A 88 21.34 -0.05 4.32
C ASP A 88 21.99 0.99 5.25
N THR A 89 23.31 0.95 5.31
CA THR A 89 24.11 1.70 6.28
C THR A 89 24.81 2.92 5.68
N HIS A 90 24.65 3.18 4.38
CA HIS A 90 25.34 4.26 3.68
C HIS A 90 24.45 5.45 3.34
N GLY A 91 25.12 6.54 2.94
CA GLY A 91 24.47 7.65 2.26
C GLY A 91 23.93 8.74 3.17
N LEU A 92 23.26 9.68 2.51
CA LEU A 92 22.83 10.95 3.09
C LEU A 92 21.97 10.82 4.36
N PRO A 93 21.02 9.87 4.49
CA PRO A 93 20.18 9.78 5.68
C PRO A 93 20.97 9.49 6.97
N VAL A 94 22.08 8.75 6.88
CA VAL A 94 22.97 8.47 8.02
C VAL A 94 23.81 9.71 8.34
N GLU A 95 24.42 10.32 7.32
CA GLU A 95 25.22 11.54 7.51
C GLU A 95 24.42 12.68 8.14
N ILE A 96 23.17 12.92 7.72
CA ILE A 96 22.31 13.97 8.28
C ILE A 96 22.04 13.75 9.78
N GLU A 97 21.86 12.50 10.19
CA GLU A 97 21.60 12.19 11.60
C GLU A 97 22.85 12.48 12.45
N VAL A 98 24.04 12.12 11.95
CA VAL A 98 25.32 12.43 12.59
C VAL A 98 25.61 13.94 12.59
N GLU A 99 25.35 14.63 11.47
CA GLU A 99 25.45 16.10 11.38
C GLU A 99 24.61 16.77 12.48
N LYS A 100 23.36 16.33 12.67
CA LYS A 100 22.49 16.85 13.75
C LYS A 100 23.03 16.57 15.15
N GLN A 101 23.57 15.37 15.38
CA GLN A 101 24.16 15.00 16.67
C GLN A 101 25.41 15.82 16.99
N LEU A 102 26.21 16.15 15.98
CA LEU A 102 27.41 16.96 16.11
C LEU A 102 27.14 18.47 16.01
N GLY A 103 25.93 18.87 15.61
CA GLY A 103 25.56 20.27 15.39
C GLY A 103 26.18 20.88 14.14
N PHE A 104 26.59 20.06 13.17
CA PHE A 104 27.18 20.52 11.91
C PHE A 104 26.12 21.03 10.95
N SER A 105 26.47 22.09 10.23
CA SER A 105 25.59 22.82 9.31
C SER A 105 26.24 23.07 7.95
N SER A 106 27.48 22.61 7.73
CA SER A 106 28.23 22.79 6.49
C SER A 106 29.23 21.65 6.24
N LYS A 107 29.66 21.50 4.99
CA LYS A 107 30.70 20.54 4.59
C LYS A 107 32.07 20.88 5.18
N GLN A 108 32.40 22.16 5.26
CA GLN A 108 33.68 22.60 5.81
C GLN A 108 33.84 22.16 7.27
N GLU A 109 32.78 22.20 8.07
CA GLU A 109 32.82 21.72 9.46
C GLU A 109 33.13 20.22 9.55
N ILE A 110 32.65 19.41 8.59
CA ILE A 110 32.97 17.98 8.50
C ILE A 110 34.45 17.77 8.16
N GLU A 111 34.96 18.54 7.19
CA GLU A 111 36.36 18.47 6.76
C GLU A 111 37.31 18.94 7.86
N ASP A 112 36.96 20.02 8.57
CA ASP A 112 37.71 20.55 9.72
C ASP A 112 37.70 19.56 10.91
N PHE A 113 36.60 18.83 11.11
CA PHE A 113 36.51 17.76 12.11
C PHE A 113 37.38 16.55 11.73
N GLY A 114 37.49 16.29 10.43
CA GLY A 114 38.22 15.18 9.81
C GLY A 114 37.27 14.08 9.32
N ILE A 115 37.44 13.70 8.04
CA ILE A 115 36.59 12.71 7.34
C ILE A 115 36.58 11.36 8.08
N GLU A 116 37.75 10.89 8.53
CA GLU A 116 37.87 9.63 9.28
C GLU A 116 37.00 9.62 10.55
N LYS A 117 37.08 10.69 11.36
CA LYS A 117 36.31 10.80 12.60
C LYS A 117 34.81 10.89 12.33
N PHE A 118 34.43 11.59 11.26
CA PHE A 118 33.03 11.70 10.85
C PHE A 118 32.47 10.35 10.38
N ASN A 119 33.20 9.63 9.53
CA ASN A 119 32.81 8.31 9.05
C ASN A 119 32.73 7.28 10.18
N GLN A 120 33.63 7.35 11.17
CA GLN A 120 33.54 6.52 12.38
C GLN A 120 32.24 6.79 13.17
N LYS A 121 31.80 8.06 13.26
CA LYS A 121 30.52 8.40 13.89
C LYS A 121 29.32 7.87 13.09
N CYS A 122 29.39 7.89 11.76
CA CYS A 122 28.38 7.29 10.89
C CYS A 122 28.28 5.78 11.14
N LYS A 123 29.41 5.07 11.16
CA LYS A 123 29.52 3.63 11.47
C LYS A 123 28.97 3.28 12.86
N GLU A 124 29.12 4.14 13.86
CA GLU A 124 28.56 3.95 15.20
C GLU A 124 27.03 4.19 15.23
N SER A 125 26.54 5.17 14.49
CA SER A 125 25.14 5.62 14.55
C SER A 125 24.13 4.59 14.04
N VAL A 126 24.50 3.80 13.02
CA VAL A 126 23.62 2.82 12.37
C VAL A 126 23.17 1.72 13.34
N TRP A 127 24.02 1.35 14.30
CA TRP A 127 23.71 0.28 15.27
C TRP A 127 22.78 0.73 16.40
N LYS A 128 22.58 2.04 16.59
CA LYS A 128 21.73 2.57 17.66
C LYS A 128 20.28 2.11 17.53
N TYR A 129 19.74 2.10 16.30
CA TYR A 129 18.35 1.76 16.05
C TYR A 129 18.13 0.27 15.76
N GLU A 130 19.19 -0.47 15.41
CA GLU A 130 19.13 -1.91 15.13
C GLU A 130 18.41 -2.70 16.24
N SER A 131 18.78 -2.46 17.50
CA SER A 131 18.15 -3.13 18.66
C SER A 131 16.63 -2.95 18.72
N GLN A 132 16.13 -1.75 18.36
CA GLN A 132 14.70 -1.44 18.38
C GLN A 132 13.98 -2.12 17.21
N TRP A 133 14.63 -2.18 16.06
CA TRP A 133 14.13 -2.92 14.91
C TRP A 133 14.08 -4.42 15.18
N LYS A 134 15.12 -5.01 15.76
CA LYS A 134 15.16 -6.43 16.15
C LYS A 134 14.03 -6.75 17.13
N LYS A 135 13.86 -5.93 18.18
CA LYS A 135 12.77 -6.09 19.14
C LYS A 135 11.39 -6.05 18.47
N MET A 136 11.16 -5.11 17.54
CA MET A 136 9.90 -5.05 16.81
C MET A 136 9.73 -6.25 15.87
N THR A 137 10.77 -6.65 15.11
CA THR A 137 10.76 -7.84 14.23
C THR A 137 10.24 -9.06 14.97
N GLU A 138 10.86 -9.35 16.12
CA GLU A 138 10.52 -10.51 16.95
C GLU A 138 9.10 -10.38 17.53
N ARG A 139 8.75 -9.20 18.05
CA ARG A 139 7.45 -8.99 18.70
C ARG A 139 6.27 -9.18 17.75
N ILE A 140 6.40 -8.80 16.48
CA ILE A 140 5.36 -9.03 15.47
C ILE A 140 5.41 -10.44 14.86
N GLY A 141 6.34 -11.30 15.31
CA GLY A 141 6.50 -12.65 14.79
C GLY A 141 7.03 -12.73 13.36
N TYR A 142 7.80 -11.72 12.90
CA TYR A 142 8.43 -11.78 11.57
C TYR A 142 9.68 -12.65 11.63
N TRP A 143 9.62 -13.88 11.10
CA TRP A 143 10.78 -14.78 11.08
C TRP A 143 11.70 -14.43 9.92
N ILE A 144 12.87 -13.88 10.27
CA ILE A 144 13.95 -13.50 9.36
C ILE A 144 15.28 -13.60 10.12
N ASP A 145 16.34 -14.04 9.44
CA ASP A 145 17.68 -14.12 10.00
C ASP A 145 18.24 -12.71 10.24
N MET A 146 18.23 -12.32 11.51
CA MET A 146 18.78 -11.07 12.04
C MET A 146 20.15 -11.29 12.70
N GLU A 147 20.66 -12.52 12.75
CA GLU A 147 21.98 -12.84 13.31
C GLU A 147 23.08 -12.72 12.26
N HIS A 148 22.78 -13.08 11.02
CA HIS A 148 23.69 -12.96 9.87
C HIS A 148 23.13 -12.02 8.79
N PRO A 149 22.74 -10.77 9.11
CA PRO A 149 22.23 -9.84 8.10
C PRO A 149 23.34 -9.47 7.12
N TYR A 150 22.98 -9.16 5.87
CA TYR A 150 23.92 -8.45 5.01
C TYR A 150 23.94 -6.95 5.38
N VAL A 151 25.10 -6.33 5.28
CA VAL A 151 25.32 -4.95 5.73
C VAL A 151 26.11 -4.23 4.64
N THR A 152 25.58 -3.11 4.12
CA THR A 152 26.15 -2.46 2.93
C THR A 152 27.54 -1.87 3.15
N MET A 153 27.90 -1.54 4.40
CA MET A 153 29.25 -1.08 4.77
C MET A 153 30.27 -2.22 5.02
N ASN A 154 29.92 -3.49 4.84
CA ASN A 154 30.92 -4.54 4.99
C ASN A 154 31.85 -4.58 3.76
N ASN A 155 33.15 -4.80 3.96
CA ASN A 155 34.13 -4.82 2.89
C ASN A 155 33.79 -5.83 1.77
N ASP A 156 33.31 -7.03 2.11
CA ASP A 156 32.90 -8.04 1.13
C ASP A 156 31.73 -7.53 0.26
N TYR A 157 30.79 -6.81 0.86
CA TYR A 157 29.67 -6.20 0.14
C TYR A 157 30.18 -5.11 -0.82
N ILE A 158 31.06 -4.23 -0.33
CA ILE A 158 31.67 -3.15 -1.12
C ILE A 158 32.50 -3.72 -2.26
N GLU A 159 33.23 -4.81 -2.03
CA GLU A 159 34.04 -5.46 -3.06
C GLU A 159 33.16 -6.00 -4.20
N SER A 160 32.04 -6.64 -3.88
CA SER A 160 31.03 -7.01 -4.88
C SER A 160 30.47 -5.80 -5.62
N VAL A 161 30.19 -4.69 -4.93
CA VAL A 161 29.74 -3.44 -5.57
C VAL A 161 30.81 -2.90 -6.53
N TRP A 162 32.08 -2.88 -6.14
CA TRP A 162 33.20 -2.49 -6.98
C TRP A 162 33.36 -3.39 -8.20
N TRP A 163 33.14 -4.70 -8.04
CA TRP A 163 33.10 -5.62 -9.17
C TRP A 163 32.04 -5.20 -10.20
N ILE A 164 30.81 -4.88 -9.76
CA ILE A 164 29.72 -4.42 -10.64
C ILE A 164 30.12 -3.10 -11.33
N LEU A 165 30.64 -2.13 -10.58
CA LEU A 165 31.08 -0.85 -11.13
C LEU A 165 32.19 -1.04 -12.18
N LYS A 166 33.13 -1.97 -11.94
CA LYS A 166 34.14 -2.34 -12.92
C LYS A 166 33.52 -2.93 -14.19
N GLN A 167 32.47 -3.76 -14.08
CA GLN A 167 31.76 -4.26 -15.27
C GLN A 167 31.16 -3.13 -16.11
N TYR A 168 30.54 -2.14 -15.47
CA TYR A 168 30.04 -0.94 -16.16
C TYR A 168 31.18 -0.12 -16.79
N PHE A 169 32.28 0.06 -16.06
CA PHE A 169 33.46 0.79 -16.54
C PHE A 169 34.08 0.13 -17.77
N ASP A 170 34.37 -1.17 -17.69
CA ASP A 170 35.04 -1.94 -18.76
C ASP A 170 34.19 -2.01 -20.04
N LYS A 171 32.85 -1.97 -19.92
CA LYS A 171 31.92 -1.89 -21.05
C LYS A 171 31.66 -0.45 -21.55
N GLY A 172 32.26 0.58 -20.94
CA GLY A 172 32.14 1.98 -21.38
C GLY A 172 30.81 2.66 -21.00
N TYR A 173 30.12 2.15 -19.98
CA TYR A 173 28.85 2.70 -19.48
C TYR A 173 29.03 3.79 -18.42
N ILE A 174 30.19 3.87 -17.76
CA ILE A 174 30.52 4.94 -16.82
C ILE A 174 31.15 6.10 -17.58
N TYR A 175 30.62 7.31 -17.41
CA TYR A 175 31.17 8.53 -18.02
C TYR A 175 31.03 9.75 -17.12
N GLU A 176 31.93 10.72 -17.31
CA GLU A 176 31.86 12.03 -16.65
C GLU A 176 30.89 12.93 -17.45
N GLY A 177 29.86 13.43 -16.78
CA GLY A 177 28.87 14.34 -17.33
C GLY A 177 28.68 15.56 -16.44
N HIS A 178 27.73 16.41 -16.80
CA HIS A 178 27.29 17.52 -15.98
C HIS A 178 25.84 17.31 -15.56
N LYS A 179 25.58 17.53 -14.28
CA LYS A 179 24.25 17.60 -13.67
C LYS A 179 23.95 19.05 -13.34
N ILE A 180 22.78 19.55 -13.76
CA ILE A 180 22.33 20.86 -13.32
C ILE A 180 21.62 20.68 -11.99
N MET A 181 22.09 21.37 -10.96
CA MET A 181 21.46 21.31 -9.64
C MET A 181 21.34 22.72 -9.04
N PRO A 182 20.31 22.96 -8.21
CA PRO A 182 20.27 24.12 -7.35
C PRO A 182 21.52 24.18 -6.48
N TYR A 183 22.20 25.32 -6.52
CA TYR A 183 23.49 25.55 -5.90
C TYR A 183 23.46 26.85 -5.10
N CYS A 184 23.94 26.80 -3.86
CA CYS A 184 24.09 27.98 -3.04
C CYS A 184 25.51 28.54 -3.20
N PRO A 185 25.68 29.70 -3.86
CA PRO A 185 26.99 30.30 -4.09
C PRO A 185 27.67 30.76 -2.81
N ARG A 186 26.90 31.17 -1.80
CA ARG A 186 27.42 31.56 -0.48
C ARG A 186 27.90 30.36 0.35
N CYS A 187 27.16 29.26 0.32
CA CYS A 187 27.51 28.05 1.08
C CYS A 187 28.47 27.12 0.33
N GLY A 188 28.72 27.37 -0.97
CA GLY A 188 29.64 26.57 -1.77
C GLY A 188 29.15 25.16 -2.10
N THR A 189 27.84 24.87 -1.96
CA THR A 189 27.29 23.51 -2.02
C THR A 189 26.00 23.43 -2.83
N PRO A 190 25.77 22.31 -3.57
CA PRO A 190 24.45 22.00 -4.09
C PRO A 190 23.46 21.70 -2.98
N LEU A 191 22.18 21.85 -3.28
CA LEU A 191 21.06 21.59 -2.39
C LEU A 191 20.12 20.54 -3.00
N ALA A 192 19.56 19.69 -2.14
CA ALA A 192 18.57 18.70 -2.53
C ALA A 192 17.18 19.32 -2.72
N SER A 193 16.29 18.66 -3.48
CA SER A 193 14.94 19.18 -3.79
C SER A 193 14.13 19.56 -2.55
N HIS A 194 14.25 18.81 -1.45
CA HIS A 194 13.56 19.10 -0.20
C HIS A 194 14.13 20.31 0.56
N GLU A 195 15.42 20.60 0.40
CA GLU A 195 16.07 21.80 0.94
C GLU A 195 15.67 23.05 0.13
N VAL A 196 15.56 22.89 -1.19
CA VAL A 196 15.13 23.95 -2.11
C VAL A 196 13.67 24.32 -1.88
N ALA A 197 12.80 23.32 -1.68
CA ALA A 197 11.37 23.51 -1.44
C ALA A 197 11.08 24.37 -0.18
N GLN A 198 11.96 24.35 0.82
CA GLN A 198 11.80 25.13 2.06
C GLN A 198 12.16 26.61 1.89
N GLY A 199 12.87 26.97 0.82
CA GLY A 199 13.42 28.30 0.61
C GLY A 199 12.72 29.14 -0.46
N TYR A 200 11.57 28.70 -0.99
CA TYR A 200 10.83 29.49 -1.98
C TYR A 200 10.29 30.79 -1.36
N LYS A 201 10.54 31.90 -2.04
CA LYS A 201 10.04 33.23 -1.68
C LYS A 201 9.62 33.96 -2.95
N ASP A 202 8.61 34.81 -2.82
CA ASP A 202 8.22 35.69 -3.92
C ASP A 202 9.21 36.86 -4.01
N GLU A 203 9.78 37.06 -5.19
CA GLU A 203 10.66 38.19 -5.49
C GLU A 203 10.11 38.99 -6.69
N THR A 204 10.27 40.30 -6.64
CA THR A 204 9.98 41.18 -7.79
C THR A 204 11.28 41.52 -8.50
N ILE A 205 11.40 41.10 -9.75
CA ILE A 205 12.57 41.31 -10.61
C ILE A 205 12.22 42.15 -11.84
N ASP A 206 13.25 42.67 -12.48
CA ASP A 206 13.17 43.24 -13.81
C ASP A 206 13.37 42.11 -14.84
N SER A 207 12.28 41.65 -15.44
CA SER A 207 12.35 40.73 -16.58
C SER A 207 12.54 41.50 -17.88
N ILE A 208 13.28 40.91 -18.82
CA ILE A 208 13.69 41.60 -20.05
C ILE A 208 13.38 40.77 -21.29
N TYR A 209 13.21 41.49 -22.40
CA TYR A 209 13.18 40.96 -23.74
C TYR A 209 14.39 41.50 -24.50
N ALA A 210 15.24 40.60 -25.00
CA ALA A 210 16.45 40.93 -25.76
C ALA A 210 16.25 40.68 -27.26
N LYS A 211 16.85 41.53 -28.08
CA LYS A 211 16.92 41.42 -29.54
C LYS A 211 18.19 40.66 -29.94
N PHE A 212 18.02 39.46 -30.49
CA PHE A 212 19.12 38.67 -31.04
C PHE A 212 19.17 38.85 -32.55
N ARG A 213 20.21 39.54 -33.07
CA ARG A 213 20.31 39.88 -34.49
C ARG A 213 20.55 38.65 -35.35
N LEU A 214 19.76 38.48 -36.42
CA LEU A 214 19.97 37.41 -37.39
C LEU A 214 21.28 37.64 -38.16
N LYS A 215 22.08 36.59 -38.33
CA LYS A 215 23.41 36.71 -38.95
C LYS A 215 23.30 37.17 -40.40
N GLY A 216 24.00 38.24 -40.73
CA GLY A 216 24.00 38.83 -42.08
C GLY A 216 22.78 39.70 -42.41
N LYS A 217 21.98 40.08 -41.40
CA LYS A 217 20.87 41.03 -41.52
C LYS A 217 21.03 42.16 -40.51
N ASP A 218 20.89 43.40 -40.97
CA ASP A 218 21.14 44.58 -40.10
C ASP A 218 19.92 44.97 -39.24
N ASN A 219 18.71 44.58 -39.67
CA ASN A 219 17.46 45.00 -39.04
C ASN A 219 16.49 43.85 -38.71
N GLU A 220 16.96 42.60 -38.69
CA GLU A 220 16.14 41.43 -38.37
C GLU A 220 16.59 40.80 -37.05
N TYR A 221 15.64 40.57 -36.11
CA TYR A 221 15.93 40.13 -34.75
C TYR A 221 14.97 39.05 -34.26
N PHE A 222 15.50 38.05 -33.56
CA PHE A 222 14.69 37.19 -32.68
C PHE A 222 14.43 37.93 -31.37
N ILE A 223 13.17 37.94 -30.93
CA ILE A 223 12.80 38.48 -29.62
C ILE A 223 12.83 37.35 -28.62
N VAL A 224 13.61 37.51 -27.56
CA VAL A 224 13.86 36.44 -26.59
C VAL A 224 13.64 36.97 -25.18
N TRP A 225 12.84 36.25 -24.41
CA TRP A 225 12.48 36.61 -23.04
C TRP A 225 13.38 35.92 -22.02
N THR A 226 13.77 36.62 -20.95
CA THR A 226 14.41 36.00 -19.79
C THR A 226 14.13 36.75 -18.49
N THR A 227 14.18 36.01 -17.39
CA THR A 227 14.13 36.50 -16.00
C THR A 227 15.52 36.55 -15.36
N THR A 228 16.55 36.05 -16.05
CA THR A 228 17.92 35.93 -15.51
C THR A 228 18.93 36.55 -16.48
N PRO A 229 19.00 37.89 -16.61
CA PRO A 229 19.93 38.56 -17.52
C PRO A 229 21.40 38.08 -17.40
N TRP A 230 21.85 37.74 -16.19
CA TRP A 230 23.18 37.21 -15.91
C TRP A 230 23.55 35.92 -16.65
N THR A 231 22.58 35.17 -17.17
CA THR A 231 22.84 33.95 -17.96
C THR A 231 23.09 34.26 -19.45
N LEU A 232 22.70 35.46 -19.94
CA LEU A 232 22.85 35.84 -21.34
C LEU A 232 24.29 35.84 -21.88
N PRO A 233 25.33 36.21 -21.10
CA PRO A 233 26.73 36.04 -21.53
C PRO A 233 27.09 34.58 -21.86
N SER A 234 26.40 33.62 -21.25
CA SER A 234 26.60 32.18 -21.46
C SER A 234 25.63 31.58 -22.49
N ASN A 235 24.93 32.41 -23.26
CA ASN A 235 24.06 31.94 -24.33
C ASN A 235 24.84 31.27 -25.46
N VAL A 236 24.32 30.15 -25.99
CA VAL A 236 24.96 29.41 -27.09
C VAL A 236 23.98 28.95 -28.19
N ALA A 237 22.66 29.00 -27.95
CA ALA A 237 21.63 28.73 -28.95
C ALA A 237 20.30 29.42 -28.58
N LEU A 238 19.32 29.38 -29.49
CA LEU A 238 17.92 29.74 -29.22
C LEU A 238 17.05 28.51 -29.47
N ALA A 239 16.06 28.23 -28.63
CA ALA A 239 15.12 27.11 -28.82
C ALA A 239 13.75 27.60 -29.29
N VAL A 240 13.17 26.87 -30.24
CA VAL A 240 11.80 27.04 -30.76
C VAL A 240 11.08 25.70 -30.80
N ASN A 241 9.75 25.72 -30.69
CA ASN A 241 8.92 24.54 -30.91
C ASN A 241 8.59 24.43 -32.41
N PRO A 242 8.79 23.29 -33.08
CA PRO A 242 8.77 23.18 -34.53
C PRO A 242 7.34 23.18 -35.07
N GLU A 243 6.38 22.83 -34.21
CA GLU A 243 4.94 22.75 -34.52
C GLU A 243 4.25 24.11 -34.39
N PHE A 244 4.80 25.03 -33.60
CA PHE A 244 4.22 26.35 -33.37
C PHE A 244 4.33 27.26 -34.60
N ASN A 245 3.44 28.24 -34.67
CA ASN A 245 3.42 29.24 -35.74
C ASN A 245 4.14 30.51 -35.27
N TYR A 246 5.18 30.89 -36.00
CA TYR A 246 5.95 32.10 -35.78
C TYR A 246 5.61 33.12 -36.85
N VAL A 247 5.93 34.38 -36.58
CA VAL A 247 5.79 35.45 -37.56
C VAL A 247 7.08 36.25 -37.69
N LYS A 248 7.26 36.83 -38.87
CA LYS A 248 8.13 37.98 -39.09
C LYS A 248 7.26 39.24 -39.09
N ALA A 249 7.35 40.02 -38.02
CA ALA A 249 6.60 41.27 -37.87
C ALA A 249 7.50 42.47 -38.20
N GLU A 250 7.08 43.29 -39.17
CA GLU A 250 7.67 44.59 -39.48
C GLU A 250 7.16 45.64 -38.49
N VAL A 251 8.07 46.37 -37.86
CA VAL A 251 7.76 47.43 -36.89
C VAL A 251 8.52 48.69 -37.29
N THR A 252 7.78 49.79 -37.41
CA THR A 252 8.36 51.12 -37.60
C THR A 252 8.61 51.73 -36.24
N LEU A 253 9.88 51.95 -35.90
CA LEU A 253 10.28 52.58 -34.65
C LEU A 253 9.91 54.08 -34.63
N ASP A 254 9.87 54.69 -33.45
CA ASP A 254 9.65 56.15 -33.29
C ASP A 254 10.70 57.00 -34.03
N THR A 255 11.87 56.42 -34.31
CA THR A 255 12.94 57.02 -35.12
C THR A 255 12.65 57.07 -36.61
N GLY A 256 11.62 56.36 -37.08
CA GLY A 256 11.29 56.15 -38.50
C GLY A 256 12.05 54.98 -39.14
N GLU A 257 12.90 54.27 -38.39
CA GLU A 257 13.60 53.07 -38.86
C GLU A 257 12.68 51.84 -38.81
N ILE A 258 12.91 50.88 -39.72
CA ILE A 258 12.12 49.65 -39.81
C ILE A 258 12.96 48.48 -39.28
N GLU A 259 12.47 47.81 -38.24
CA GLU A 259 13.00 46.54 -37.74
C GLU A 259 12.01 45.38 -37.98
N TYR A 260 12.54 44.17 -38.13
CA TYR A 260 11.76 42.94 -38.25
C TYR A 260 11.98 42.05 -37.04
N TYR A 261 10.90 41.59 -36.44
CA TYR A 261 10.91 40.77 -35.24
C TYR A 261 10.33 39.38 -35.48
N TYR A 262 11.09 38.37 -35.06
CA TYR A 262 10.67 36.98 -35.02
C TYR A 262 10.18 36.63 -33.62
N LEU A 263 8.92 36.20 -33.51
CA LEU A 263 8.27 35.74 -32.29
C LEU A 263 7.07 34.85 -32.62
N VAL A 264 6.53 34.16 -31.62
CA VAL A 264 5.36 33.30 -31.80
C VAL A 264 4.10 34.14 -31.99
N LYS A 265 3.21 33.69 -32.88
CA LYS A 265 2.04 34.47 -33.35
C LYS A 265 1.12 34.89 -32.20
N GLU A 266 0.92 33.99 -31.24
CA GLU A 266 0.06 34.16 -30.08
C GLU A 266 0.52 35.31 -29.15
N ARG A 267 1.81 35.68 -29.19
CA ARG A 267 2.39 36.73 -28.34
C ARG A 267 2.50 38.09 -29.03
N LEU A 268 2.04 38.23 -30.27
CA LEU A 268 2.09 39.50 -31.02
C LEU A 268 1.38 40.64 -30.30
N GLY A 269 0.12 40.45 -29.92
CA GLY A 269 -0.66 41.49 -29.25
C GLY A 269 -0.05 41.90 -27.90
N ALA A 270 0.50 40.94 -27.15
CA ALA A 270 1.11 41.20 -25.85
C ALA A 270 2.43 42.00 -25.96
N LEU A 271 3.20 41.78 -27.03
CA LEU A 271 4.53 42.37 -27.20
C LEU A 271 4.54 43.63 -28.06
N LEU A 272 3.74 43.68 -29.12
CA LEU A 272 3.69 44.79 -30.10
C LEU A 272 2.44 45.66 -29.99
N GLY A 273 1.47 45.27 -29.15
CA GLY A 273 0.24 46.03 -28.93
C GLY A 273 -0.80 45.84 -30.03
N GLU A 274 -1.56 46.89 -30.34
CA GLU A 274 -2.62 46.84 -31.36
C GLU A 274 -2.07 46.55 -32.77
N GLU A 275 -2.89 45.93 -33.63
CA GLU A 275 -2.50 45.53 -35.00
C GLU A 275 -2.02 46.68 -35.89
N ASN A 276 -2.32 47.94 -35.53
CA ASN A 276 -1.84 49.11 -36.28
C ASN A 276 -0.35 49.43 -36.05
N ASN A 277 0.28 48.82 -35.04
CA ASN A 277 1.68 49.09 -34.66
C ASN A 277 2.70 48.21 -35.40
N TYR A 278 2.24 47.18 -36.12
CA TYR A 278 3.11 46.24 -36.81
C TYR A 278 2.42 45.68 -38.06
N LYS A 279 3.22 45.12 -38.97
CA LYS A 279 2.72 44.42 -40.16
C LYS A 279 3.33 43.03 -40.22
N ILE A 280 2.49 42.00 -40.26
CA ILE A 280 2.96 40.62 -40.49
C ILE A 280 3.44 40.53 -41.94
N VAL A 281 4.72 40.25 -42.12
CA VAL A 281 5.37 40.11 -43.45
C VAL A 281 5.41 38.65 -43.87
N GLU A 282 5.53 37.75 -42.92
CA GLU A 282 5.64 36.31 -43.16
C GLU A 282 5.11 35.53 -41.96
N GLU A 283 4.42 34.42 -42.22
CA GLU A 283 4.10 33.39 -41.22
C GLU A 283 4.92 32.15 -41.50
N LEU A 284 5.56 31.62 -40.46
CA LEU A 284 6.57 30.56 -40.53
C LEU A 284 6.18 29.44 -39.55
N LYS A 285 6.52 28.19 -39.86
CA LYS A 285 6.53 27.14 -38.82
C LYS A 285 7.84 27.20 -38.06
N GLY A 286 7.84 26.82 -36.79
CA GLY A 286 9.07 26.80 -35.99
C GLY A 286 10.17 25.95 -36.63
N LYS A 287 9.81 24.86 -37.33
CA LYS A 287 10.75 24.04 -38.12
C LYS A 287 11.52 24.83 -39.19
N ASP A 288 10.93 25.90 -39.71
CA ASP A 288 11.53 26.75 -40.75
C ASP A 288 12.55 27.73 -40.15
N LEU A 289 12.51 27.96 -38.83
CA LEU A 289 13.48 28.77 -38.10
C LEU A 289 14.71 27.96 -37.65
N VAL A 290 14.61 26.63 -37.56
CA VAL A 290 15.69 25.76 -37.09
C VAL A 290 16.92 25.89 -38.01
N ASN A 291 18.11 25.92 -37.40
CA ASN A 291 19.42 26.17 -38.02
C ASN A 291 19.68 27.60 -38.52
N LEU A 292 18.74 28.54 -38.38
CA LEU A 292 19.06 29.94 -38.64
C LEU A 292 20.12 30.43 -37.64
N GLU A 293 21.15 31.11 -38.15
CA GLU A 293 22.27 31.62 -37.35
C GLU A 293 22.02 33.07 -36.92
N TYR A 294 22.46 33.43 -35.72
CA TYR A 294 22.36 34.77 -35.15
C TYR A 294 23.73 35.25 -34.64
N GLU A 295 23.88 36.57 -34.44
CA GLU A 295 25.09 37.16 -33.87
C GLU A 295 25.14 36.95 -32.34
N GLN A 296 26.31 36.62 -31.81
CA GLN A 296 26.50 36.47 -30.36
C GLN A 296 26.11 37.78 -29.64
N LEU A 297 25.12 37.70 -28.74
CA LEU A 297 24.52 38.87 -28.09
C LEU A 297 25.53 39.68 -27.26
N ILE A 298 26.38 38.97 -26.51
CA ILE A 298 27.39 39.54 -25.62
C ILE A 298 28.74 38.88 -25.95
N PRO A 299 29.52 39.45 -26.89
CA PRO A 299 30.69 38.78 -27.46
C PRO A 299 31.96 38.94 -26.61
N PHE A 300 31.90 38.59 -25.32
CA PHE A 300 33.06 38.63 -24.41
C PHE A 300 33.80 37.30 -24.30
N ALA A 301 33.13 36.17 -24.57
CA ALA A 301 33.72 34.83 -24.48
C ALA A 301 33.73 34.13 -25.85
N SER A 302 34.82 33.43 -26.17
CA SER A 302 34.94 32.60 -27.37
C SER A 302 34.38 31.20 -27.14
N VAL A 303 33.78 30.61 -28.19
CA VAL A 303 33.29 29.22 -28.18
C VAL A 303 34.21 28.30 -28.99
N ASN A 304 34.33 27.04 -28.57
CA ASN A 304 35.17 26.00 -29.21
C ASN A 304 34.37 25.01 -30.07
N LYS A 305 33.05 25.19 -30.16
CA LYS A 305 32.11 24.36 -30.95
C LYS A 305 31.17 25.26 -31.75
N LYS A 306 30.38 24.66 -32.64
CA LYS A 306 29.30 25.37 -33.35
C LYS A 306 28.30 25.92 -32.34
N ALA A 307 27.96 27.19 -32.44
CA ALA A 307 27.03 27.89 -31.55
C ALA A 307 26.28 29.00 -32.32
N PHE A 308 25.36 29.67 -31.63
CA PHE A 308 24.59 30.82 -32.10
C PHE A 308 23.67 30.50 -33.28
N PHE A 309 22.92 29.41 -33.16
CA PHE A 309 21.87 29.02 -34.10
C PHE A 309 20.62 28.56 -33.38
N VAL A 310 19.50 28.52 -34.11
CA VAL A 310 18.21 28.07 -33.58
C VAL A 310 18.12 26.54 -33.56
N VAL A 311 17.69 25.96 -32.44
CA VAL A 311 17.48 24.53 -32.21
C VAL A 311 16.02 24.22 -31.91
N TYR A 312 15.66 22.94 -31.96
CA TYR A 312 14.35 22.46 -31.57
C TYR A 312 14.28 22.20 -30.05
N GLY A 313 13.31 22.82 -29.37
CA GLY A 313 12.88 22.46 -28.01
C GLY A 313 11.34 22.36 -27.90
N ASP A 314 10.86 21.26 -27.31
CA ASP A 314 9.43 21.00 -27.05
C ASP A 314 8.89 21.69 -25.79
N PHE A 315 9.77 22.01 -24.83
CA PHE A 315 9.43 22.74 -23.60
C PHE A 315 9.04 24.21 -23.82
N VAL A 316 9.21 24.74 -25.03
CA VAL A 316 8.86 26.14 -25.35
C VAL A 316 7.35 26.34 -25.22
N SER A 317 6.94 27.42 -24.55
CA SER A 317 5.53 27.75 -24.26
C SER A 317 4.94 28.78 -25.23
N LEU A 318 3.63 28.73 -25.44
CA LEU A 318 2.82 29.74 -26.14
C LEU A 318 2.30 30.85 -25.19
N GLU A 319 2.29 30.58 -23.88
CA GLU A 319 1.60 31.42 -22.91
C GLU A 319 2.44 32.62 -22.48
N ASP A 320 3.74 32.41 -22.24
CA ASP A 320 4.66 33.40 -21.67
C ASP A 320 5.85 33.72 -22.57
N GLY A 321 6.46 34.89 -22.34
CA GLY A 321 7.60 35.38 -23.12
C GLY A 321 7.25 35.66 -24.59
N SER A 322 8.13 35.24 -25.49
CA SER A 322 8.04 35.46 -26.95
C SER A 322 7.87 34.16 -27.77
N GLY A 323 7.86 33.00 -27.11
CA GLY A 323 7.93 31.69 -27.76
C GLY A 323 9.30 31.36 -28.39
N ILE A 324 10.35 32.13 -28.07
CA ILE A 324 11.75 31.81 -28.40
C ILE A 324 12.55 31.91 -27.11
N VAL A 325 13.27 30.84 -26.75
CA VAL A 325 13.97 30.71 -25.46
C VAL A 325 15.48 30.79 -25.67
N HIS A 326 16.20 31.58 -24.87
CA HIS A 326 17.67 31.55 -24.92
C HIS A 326 18.20 30.29 -24.22
N MET A 327 19.28 29.72 -24.75
CA MET A 327 19.88 28.50 -24.22
C MET A 327 21.22 28.80 -23.58
N ALA A 328 21.38 28.50 -22.29
CA ALA A 328 22.62 28.53 -21.53
C ALA A 328 22.82 27.18 -20.80
N PRO A 329 23.36 26.15 -21.47
CA PRO A 329 23.42 24.76 -20.99
C PRO A 329 24.08 24.51 -19.63
N ALA A 330 24.82 25.49 -19.08
CA ALA A 330 25.44 25.39 -17.77
C ALA A 330 24.50 25.77 -16.61
N PHE A 331 23.34 26.35 -16.89
CA PHE A 331 22.45 26.96 -15.88
C PHE A 331 20.98 26.54 -16.01
N GLY A 332 20.63 25.67 -16.95
CA GLY A 332 19.27 25.13 -17.13
C GLY A 332 19.30 23.65 -17.48
N GLU A 333 18.41 22.84 -16.90
CA GLU A 333 18.36 21.39 -17.13
C GLU A 333 17.91 21.08 -18.58
N ASP A 334 16.81 21.67 -19.03
CA ASP A 334 16.34 21.54 -20.42
C ASP A 334 17.40 22.05 -21.41
N ASP A 335 18.09 23.14 -21.05
CA ASP A 335 19.21 23.67 -21.81
C ASP A 335 20.37 22.69 -21.92
N ASN A 336 20.68 22.00 -20.83
CA ASN A 336 21.74 21.00 -20.79
C ASN A 336 21.39 19.77 -21.63
N ILE A 337 20.14 19.31 -21.56
CA ILE A 337 19.63 18.17 -22.34
C ILE A 337 19.73 18.48 -23.84
N LEU A 338 19.22 19.63 -24.29
CA LEU A 338 19.35 20.03 -25.70
C LEU A 338 20.80 20.33 -26.07
N GLY A 339 21.58 20.93 -25.16
CA GLY A 339 23.00 21.18 -25.34
C GLY A 339 23.78 19.91 -25.66
N LYS A 340 23.51 18.82 -24.93
CA LYS A 340 24.07 17.49 -25.21
C LYS A 340 23.58 16.95 -26.56
N LYS A 341 22.28 17.04 -26.86
CA LYS A 341 21.67 16.53 -28.10
C LYS A 341 22.23 17.18 -29.37
N PHE A 342 22.49 18.49 -29.33
CA PHE A 342 22.97 19.27 -30.47
C PHE A 342 24.49 19.56 -30.43
N ASP A 343 25.22 18.93 -29.51
CA ASP A 343 26.66 19.14 -29.29
C ASP A 343 27.06 20.63 -29.10
N LEU A 344 26.26 21.37 -28.34
CA LEU A 344 26.50 22.78 -28.04
C LEU A 344 27.67 22.95 -27.04
N PRO A 345 28.38 24.10 -27.07
CA PRO A 345 29.39 24.40 -26.06
C PRO A 345 28.76 24.63 -24.68
N LEU A 346 29.42 24.14 -23.64
CA LEU A 346 29.05 24.39 -22.24
C LEU A 346 29.81 25.62 -21.72
N LEU A 347 29.25 26.81 -21.92
CA LEU A 347 29.82 28.05 -21.37
C LEU A 347 29.35 28.24 -19.92
N GLN A 348 30.29 28.19 -18.97
CA GLN A 348 30.03 28.39 -17.55
C GLN A 348 30.83 29.60 -17.04
N LEU A 349 30.32 30.80 -17.35
CA LEU A 349 30.98 32.08 -17.05
C LEU A 349 30.66 32.60 -15.64
N VAL A 350 30.37 31.67 -14.71
CA VAL A 350 30.08 31.96 -13.30
C VAL A 350 30.86 30.96 -12.45
N ASP A 351 31.64 31.45 -11.50
CA ASP A 351 32.45 30.64 -10.60
C ASP A 351 31.62 29.99 -9.46
N LYS A 352 32.30 29.23 -8.60
CA LYS A 352 31.67 28.55 -7.44
C LYS A 352 31.17 29.52 -6.36
N GLU A 353 31.60 30.77 -6.36
CA GLU A 353 31.10 31.81 -5.45
C GLU A 353 29.91 32.58 -6.06
N GLY A 354 29.44 32.17 -7.25
CA GLY A 354 28.36 32.86 -7.96
C GLY A 354 28.79 34.20 -8.57
N LYS A 355 30.08 34.40 -8.81
CA LYS A 355 30.61 35.61 -9.44
C LYS A 355 30.89 35.38 -10.92
N ILE A 356 30.69 36.43 -11.72
CA ILE A 356 31.02 36.43 -13.15
C ILE A 356 32.53 36.28 -13.34
N THR A 357 32.95 35.41 -14.25
CA THR A 357 34.38 35.11 -14.47
C THR A 357 35.12 36.21 -15.24
N GLU A 358 36.45 36.16 -15.26
CA GLU A 358 37.32 37.21 -15.84
C GLU A 358 37.12 37.43 -17.35
N GLU A 359 36.65 36.40 -18.07
CA GLU A 359 36.34 36.47 -19.50
C GLU A 359 35.27 37.54 -19.81
N VAL A 360 34.34 37.78 -18.89
CA VAL A 360 33.31 38.81 -19.04
C VAL A 360 33.76 40.09 -18.35
N THR A 361 34.77 40.72 -18.94
CA THR A 361 35.57 41.80 -18.34
C THR A 361 34.76 42.93 -17.68
N PRO A 362 33.63 43.43 -18.24
CA PRO A 362 32.88 44.52 -17.62
C PRO A 362 32.27 44.21 -16.24
N TRP A 363 32.07 42.93 -15.92
CA TRP A 363 31.39 42.48 -14.70
C TRP A 363 32.19 41.42 -13.93
N ALA A 364 33.46 41.19 -14.29
CA ALA A 364 34.32 40.22 -13.66
C ALA A 364 34.37 40.40 -12.13
N GLY A 365 34.21 39.30 -11.39
CA GLY A 365 34.20 39.28 -9.92
C GLY A 365 32.91 39.78 -9.27
N MET A 366 31.92 40.26 -10.05
CA MET A 366 30.62 40.68 -9.50
C MET A 366 29.70 39.48 -9.30
N PHE A 367 28.94 39.47 -8.21
CA PHE A 367 27.89 38.49 -8.00
C PHE A 367 26.82 38.62 -9.09
N VAL A 368 26.32 37.49 -9.61
CA VAL A 368 25.44 37.44 -10.79
C VAL A 368 24.21 38.36 -10.70
N ARG A 369 23.56 38.44 -9.53
CA ARG A 369 22.37 39.31 -9.35
C ARG A 369 22.72 40.80 -9.33
N ASP A 370 23.93 41.16 -8.89
CA ASP A 370 24.40 42.55 -8.94
C ASP A 370 24.78 42.97 -10.38
N ALA A 371 25.10 42.00 -11.23
CA ALA A 371 25.38 42.23 -12.65
C ALA A 371 24.11 42.43 -13.50
N ASP A 372 22.95 41.89 -13.09
CA ASP A 372 21.68 41.96 -13.86
C ASP A 372 21.31 43.39 -14.35
N PRO A 373 21.34 44.45 -13.49
CA PRO A 373 21.04 45.81 -13.94
C PRO A 373 22.07 46.37 -14.92
N LEU A 374 23.34 45.97 -14.80
CA LEU A 374 24.42 46.41 -15.67
C LEU A 374 24.36 45.71 -17.04
N ILE A 375 24.03 44.42 -17.06
CA ILE A 375 23.79 43.66 -18.29
C ILE A 375 22.58 44.24 -19.03
N THR A 376 21.49 44.54 -18.32
CA THR A 376 20.31 45.19 -18.89
C THR A 376 20.65 46.56 -19.47
N ARG A 377 21.53 47.33 -18.81
CA ARG A 377 22.03 48.61 -19.33
C ARG A 377 22.88 48.41 -20.58
N TYR A 378 23.78 47.42 -20.60
CA TYR A 378 24.58 47.10 -21.78
C TYR A 378 23.70 46.78 -23.00
N LEU A 379 22.65 45.98 -22.82
CA LEU A 379 21.72 45.68 -23.91
C LEU A 379 21.02 46.94 -24.41
N ARG A 380 20.61 47.85 -23.52
CA ARG A 380 19.99 49.12 -23.92
C ARG A 380 20.96 50.03 -24.67
N ASP A 381 22.17 50.21 -24.14
CA ASP A 381 23.19 51.12 -24.70
C ASP A 381 23.68 50.63 -26.09
N ASN A 382 23.50 49.33 -26.40
CA ASN A 382 23.79 48.73 -27.71
C ASN A 382 22.55 48.51 -28.60
N ASN A 383 21.38 49.06 -28.26
CA ASN A 383 20.11 48.85 -28.99
C ASN A 383 19.72 47.36 -29.15
N LEU A 384 19.99 46.54 -28.13
CA LEU A 384 19.66 45.12 -28.06
C LEU A 384 18.57 44.82 -27.01
N LEU A 385 18.11 45.80 -26.24
CA LEU A 385 16.99 45.65 -25.31
C LEU A 385 15.68 45.99 -26.04
N PHE A 386 14.78 45.03 -26.16
CA PHE A 386 13.45 45.24 -26.75
C PHE A 386 12.47 45.83 -25.74
N LYS A 387 12.34 45.21 -24.56
CA LYS A 387 11.39 45.62 -23.52
C LYS A 387 11.92 45.23 -22.14
N LYS A 388 11.52 45.98 -21.12
CA LYS A 388 11.79 45.70 -19.71
C LYS A 388 10.48 45.79 -18.94
N GLU A 389 10.17 44.78 -18.14
CA GLU A 389 8.94 44.69 -17.36
C GLU A 389 9.24 44.25 -15.93
N ARG A 390 8.45 44.75 -14.96
CA ARG A 390 8.53 44.26 -13.58
C ARG A 390 7.61 43.06 -13.40
N MET A 391 8.15 41.97 -12.89
CA MET A 391 7.41 40.74 -12.66
C MET A 391 7.69 40.23 -11.25
N THR A 392 6.65 39.71 -10.58
CA THR A 392 6.79 38.98 -9.32
C THR A 392 6.61 37.50 -9.59
N HIS A 393 7.56 36.68 -9.16
CA HIS A 393 7.52 35.23 -9.28
C HIS A 393 8.05 34.56 -8.02
N SER A 394 7.78 33.26 -7.87
CA SER A 394 8.35 32.48 -6.77
C SER A 394 9.73 31.96 -7.18
N TYR A 395 10.76 32.31 -6.42
CA TYR A 395 12.15 31.92 -6.70
C TYR A 395 12.76 31.16 -5.52
N PRO A 396 13.63 30.16 -5.78
CA PRO A 396 14.27 29.40 -4.70
C PRO A 396 15.45 30.17 -4.06
N PHE A 397 15.41 30.32 -2.74
CA PHE A 397 16.51 30.82 -1.91
C PHE A 397 17.09 29.69 -1.05
N CYS A 398 18.34 29.85 -0.61
CA CYS A 398 18.95 28.92 0.32
C CYS A 398 18.22 28.98 1.67
N TRP A 399 17.70 27.84 2.12
CA TRP A 399 16.98 27.73 3.40
C TRP A 399 17.83 28.08 4.63
N ARG A 400 19.18 28.05 4.50
CA ARG A 400 20.12 28.36 5.60
C ARG A 400 20.52 29.83 5.68
N CYS A 401 20.74 30.46 4.53
CA CYS A 401 21.40 31.77 4.46
C CYS A 401 20.67 32.81 3.61
N ASP A 402 19.48 32.46 3.10
CA ASP A 402 18.60 33.31 2.30
C ASP A 402 19.26 33.89 1.03
N THR A 403 20.33 33.26 0.54
CA THR A 403 20.97 33.64 -0.72
C THR A 403 20.20 33.03 -1.90
N PRO A 404 19.91 33.78 -2.97
CA PRO A 404 19.28 33.23 -4.18
C PRO A 404 20.06 32.01 -4.69
N LEU A 405 19.37 30.91 -4.98
CA LEU A 405 20.02 29.74 -5.56
C LEU A 405 20.26 29.94 -7.04
N LEU A 406 21.34 29.34 -7.53
CA LEU A 406 21.66 29.29 -8.95
C LEU A 406 21.50 27.83 -9.39
N TYR A 407 20.83 27.59 -10.52
CA TYR A 407 20.97 26.30 -11.19
C TYR A 407 22.37 26.27 -11.82
N TYR A 408 23.15 25.26 -11.50
CA TYR A 408 24.59 25.27 -11.77
C TYR A 408 25.06 23.89 -12.23
N ALA A 409 25.84 23.87 -13.32
CA ALA A 409 26.46 22.66 -13.82
C ALA A 409 27.58 22.19 -12.87
N ARG A 410 27.40 20.99 -12.33
CA ARG A 410 28.39 20.26 -11.55
C ARG A 410 28.79 19.00 -12.29
N LYS A 411 30.09 18.72 -12.30
CA LYS A 411 30.62 17.43 -12.75
C LYS A 411 30.03 16.31 -11.91
N SER A 412 29.61 15.22 -12.55
CA SER A 412 29.11 14.02 -11.90
C SER A 412 29.37 12.81 -12.80
N TRP A 413 29.48 11.63 -12.19
CA TRP A 413 29.60 10.38 -12.92
C TRP A 413 28.22 9.78 -13.15
N TYR A 414 28.01 9.28 -14.37
CA TYR A 414 26.76 8.70 -14.82
C TYR A 414 26.96 7.26 -15.28
N ILE A 415 25.91 6.46 -15.15
CA ILE A 415 25.76 5.19 -15.85
C ILE A 415 24.80 5.41 -17.03
N LYS A 416 25.21 4.97 -18.23
CA LYS A 416 24.40 5.02 -19.47
C LYS A 416 23.22 4.05 -19.46
N THR A 417 22.29 4.21 -18.52
CA THR A 417 21.12 3.33 -18.39
C THR A 417 20.20 3.42 -19.60
N THR A 418 20.22 4.55 -20.32
CA THR A 418 19.44 4.73 -21.54
C THR A 418 19.85 3.78 -22.68
N GLU A 419 21.11 3.32 -22.73
CA GLU A 419 21.59 2.40 -23.77
C GLU A 419 20.96 1.00 -23.68
N TYR A 420 20.43 0.60 -22.53
CA TYR A 420 19.74 -0.69 -22.33
C TYR A 420 18.30 -0.54 -21.83
N ARG A 421 17.70 0.63 -22.04
CA ARG A 421 16.33 0.93 -21.63
C ARG A 421 15.31 -0.05 -22.19
N ASP A 422 15.38 -0.30 -23.50
CA ASP A 422 14.40 -1.16 -24.17
C ASP A 422 14.46 -2.59 -23.63
N LYS A 423 15.66 -3.07 -23.27
CA LYS A 423 15.84 -4.36 -22.59
C LYS A 423 15.25 -4.34 -21.18
N MET A 424 15.38 -3.24 -20.44
CA MET A 424 14.79 -3.11 -19.11
C MET A 424 13.25 -3.13 -19.16
N VAL A 425 12.66 -2.49 -20.17
CA VAL A 425 11.21 -2.55 -20.42
C VAL A 425 10.78 -3.97 -20.78
N GLU A 426 11.51 -4.66 -21.66
CA GLU A 426 11.27 -6.07 -22.00
C GLU A 426 11.29 -6.97 -20.74
N VAL A 427 12.32 -6.80 -19.91
CA VAL A 427 12.48 -7.56 -18.68
C VAL A 427 11.36 -7.25 -17.68
N ASN A 428 10.97 -5.99 -17.51
CA ASN A 428 9.85 -5.61 -16.66
C ASN A 428 8.53 -6.30 -17.07
N ASN A 429 8.30 -6.47 -18.37
CA ASN A 429 7.10 -7.13 -18.89
C ASN A 429 7.04 -8.64 -18.55
N SER A 430 8.14 -9.25 -18.09
CA SER A 430 8.16 -10.63 -17.60
C SER A 430 7.79 -10.77 -16.12
N VAL A 431 7.63 -9.66 -15.40
CA VAL A 431 7.38 -9.63 -13.95
C VAL A 431 5.89 -9.65 -13.65
N ASN A 432 5.48 -10.45 -12.67
CA ASN A 432 4.13 -10.43 -12.12
C ASN A 432 4.01 -9.34 -11.05
N TRP A 433 3.34 -8.24 -11.39
CA TRP A 433 3.10 -7.13 -10.46
C TRP A 433 1.74 -7.24 -9.78
N TYR A 434 1.73 -7.05 -8.46
CA TYR A 434 0.54 -7.03 -7.62
C TYR A 434 0.44 -5.65 -6.96
N PRO A 435 -0.36 -4.72 -7.52
CA PRO A 435 -1.31 -4.88 -8.63
C PRO A 435 -0.68 -4.56 -9.99
N LYS A 436 -1.25 -5.11 -11.07
CA LYS A 436 -0.72 -5.00 -12.44
C LYS A 436 -0.44 -3.57 -12.90
N PHE A 437 -1.34 -2.62 -12.57
CA PHE A 437 -1.21 -1.21 -13.00
C PHE A 437 0.04 -0.51 -12.45
N VAL A 438 0.65 -1.02 -11.37
CA VAL A 438 1.91 -0.46 -10.86
C VAL A 438 3.06 -0.82 -11.80
N GLY A 439 3.13 -2.07 -12.25
CA GLY A 439 4.15 -2.54 -13.18
C GLY A 439 4.01 -1.96 -14.59
N GLU A 440 2.79 -2.00 -15.14
CA GLU A 440 2.49 -1.50 -16.49
C GLU A 440 2.50 0.03 -16.54
N GLY A 441 1.82 0.68 -15.59
CA GLY A 441 1.64 2.13 -15.58
C GLY A 441 2.77 2.87 -14.87
N ARG A 442 2.79 2.83 -13.54
CA ARG A 442 3.69 3.69 -12.74
C ARG A 442 5.17 3.39 -12.98
N PHE A 443 5.54 2.12 -13.04
CA PHE A 443 6.92 1.68 -13.25
C PHE A 443 7.27 1.64 -14.74
N GLY A 444 6.47 0.93 -15.56
CA GLY A 444 6.65 0.81 -17.01
C GLY A 444 6.77 2.14 -17.74
N ASN A 445 5.78 3.03 -17.64
CA ASN A 445 5.81 4.35 -18.31
C ASN A 445 7.03 5.20 -17.90
N TRP A 446 7.56 4.99 -16.69
CA TRP A 446 8.74 5.71 -16.23
C TRP A 446 10.04 5.12 -16.78
N LEU A 447 10.12 3.79 -16.91
CA LEU A 447 11.25 3.14 -17.58
C LEU A 447 11.37 3.59 -19.03
N GLU A 448 10.25 3.75 -19.75
CA GLU A 448 10.24 4.23 -21.14
C GLU A 448 10.84 5.63 -21.32
N ASN A 449 10.77 6.46 -20.28
CA ASN A 449 11.21 7.85 -20.28
C ASN A 449 12.40 8.09 -19.34
N MET A 450 13.06 7.03 -18.87
CA MET A 450 14.17 7.18 -17.93
C MET A 450 15.38 7.86 -18.58
N VAL A 451 16.13 8.57 -17.76
CA VAL A 451 17.39 9.20 -18.12
C VAL A 451 18.56 8.42 -17.52
N ASP A 452 19.78 8.73 -17.96
CA ASP A 452 21.00 8.14 -17.42
C ASP A 452 21.10 8.36 -15.90
N TRP A 453 21.51 7.31 -15.19
CA TRP A 453 21.58 7.33 -13.74
C TRP A 453 22.80 8.11 -13.26
N ALA A 454 22.56 9.25 -12.61
CA ALA A 454 23.59 10.00 -11.88
C ALA A 454 24.08 9.19 -10.67
N LEU A 455 25.27 8.60 -10.80
CA LEU A 455 25.87 7.67 -9.83
C LEU A 455 26.60 8.41 -8.71
N SER A 456 27.46 9.39 -9.03
CA SER A 456 28.35 9.96 -8.01
C SER A 456 27.63 10.88 -7.02
N ARG A 457 28.18 10.96 -5.81
CA ARG A 457 27.75 11.85 -4.74
C ARG A 457 28.99 12.52 -4.13
N ASP A 458 28.95 13.85 -4.03
CA ASP A 458 29.96 14.65 -3.32
C ASP A 458 29.74 14.54 -1.78
N ARG A 459 29.92 13.35 -1.21
CA ARG A 459 29.69 13.01 0.21
C ARG A 459 30.83 12.14 0.77
N TYR A 460 30.75 11.77 2.05
CA TYR A 460 31.89 11.19 2.79
C TYR A 460 31.67 9.73 3.20
N TRP A 461 30.44 9.36 3.57
CA TRP A 461 30.03 8.05 4.08
C TRP A 461 29.20 7.30 3.05
N GLY A 462 29.86 6.37 2.36
CA GLY A 462 29.27 5.51 1.35
C GLY A 462 30.34 4.70 0.63
N THR A 463 29.92 3.76 -0.21
CA THR A 463 30.82 3.00 -1.08
C THR A 463 31.59 3.97 -2.00
N PRO A 464 32.94 4.01 -1.92
CA PRO A 464 33.70 4.93 -2.77
C PRO A 464 33.62 4.55 -4.24
N LEU A 465 33.54 5.54 -5.13
CA LEU A 465 33.60 5.30 -6.57
C LEU A 465 35.00 4.79 -6.94
N ASN A 466 35.07 3.58 -7.50
CA ASN A 466 36.31 2.86 -7.79
C ASN A 466 36.94 3.30 -9.14
N VAL A 467 37.06 4.61 -9.36
CA VAL A 467 37.68 5.19 -10.55
C VAL A 467 38.93 5.98 -10.15
N TRP A 468 40.06 5.67 -10.78
CA TRP A 468 41.32 6.37 -10.67
C TRP A 468 41.61 7.13 -11.96
N LYS A 469 42.13 8.35 -11.82
CA LYS A 469 42.48 9.23 -12.94
C LYS A 469 43.97 9.56 -12.89
N CYS A 470 44.65 9.39 -14.01
CA CYS A 470 46.06 9.79 -14.13
C CYS A 470 46.20 11.31 -14.16
N ASP A 471 47.07 11.84 -13.30
CA ASP A 471 47.31 13.29 -13.19
C ASP A 471 48.05 13.85 -14.43
N ASP A 472 48.86 13.03 -15.10
CA ASP A 472 49.66 13.46 -16.25
C ASP A 472 48.91 13.38 -17.59
N CYS A 473 48.20 12.27 -17.84
CA CYS A 473 47.58 12.00 -19.15
C CYS A 473 46.05 11.93 -19.13
N GLY A 474 45.41 12.01 -17.96
CA GLY A 474 43.96 11.97 -17.81
C GLY A 474 43.31 10.61 -18.07
N LYS A 475 44.08 9.54 -18.36
CA LYS A 475 43.57 8.18 -18.53
C LYS A 475 42.85 7.73 -17.25
N LEU A 476 41.73 7.05 -17.43
CA LEU A 476 40.93 6.49 -16.34
C LEU A 476 41.24 5.00 -16.17
N ALA A 477 41.14 4.52 -14.94
CA ALA A 477 41.21 3.11 -14.57
C ALA A 477 40.15 2.80 -13.51
N SER A 478 39.70 1.54 -13.46
CA SER A 478 38.84 1.04 -12.39
C SER A 478 39.42 -0.25 -11.82
N VAL A 479 39.15 -0.50 -10.53
CA VAL A 479 39.59 -1.67 -9.76
C VAL A 479 38.36 -2.41 -9.25
N GLY A 480 38.25 -3.70 -9.50
CA GLY A 480 37.05 -4.48 -9.18
C GLY A 480 37.20 -5.47 -8.03
N SER A 481 38.35 -5.53 -7.36
CA SER A 481 38.57 -6.38 -6.18
C SER A 481 39.68 -5.81 -5.29
N ARG A 482 39.69 -6.18 -4.01
CA ARG A 482 40.75 -5.87 -3.04
C ARG A 482 42.08 -6.47 -3.48
N LYS A 483 42.05 -7.69 -4.02
CA LYS A 483 43.22 -8.32 -4.62
C LYS A 483 43.78 -7.50 -5.79
N GLU A 484 42.93 -7.07 -6.72
CA GLU A 484 43.37 -6.19 -7.83
C GLU A 484 43.91 -4.85 -7.31
N LEU A 485 43.34 -4.30 -6.23
CA LEU A 485 43.81 -3.07 -5.61
C LEU A 485 45.24 -3.24 -5.09
N VAL A 486 45.50 -4.29 -4.32
CA VAL A 486 46.83 -4.61 -3.77
C VAL A 486 47.86 -4.83 -4.88
N GLU A 487 47.50 -5.58 -5.93
CA GLU A 487 48.41 -5.86 -7.06
C GLU A 487 48.81 -4.60 -7.85
N ARG A 488 47.97 -3.57 -7.85
CA ARG A 488 48.14 -2.35 -8.67
C ARG A 488 48.53 -1.11 -7.87
N ALA A 489 48.44 -1.16 -6.55
CA ALA A 489 48.77 -0.06 -5.66
C ALA A 489 50.27 0.29 -5.73
N VAL A 490 50.59 1.56 -5.52
CA VAL A 490 51.96 2.04 -5.33
C VAL A 490 52.39 1.83 -3.88
N GLU A 491 51.46 2.01 -2.95
CA GLU A 491 51.62 1.81 -1.52
C GLU A 491 51.62 0.32 -1.15
N ASP A 492 52.31 -0.03 -0.05
CA ASP A 492 52.31 -1.38 0.52
C ASP A 492 51.05 -1.55 1.39
N ILE A 493 50.01 -2.12 0.78
CA ILE A 493 48.70 -2.37 1.39
C ILE A 493 48.38 -3.87 1.39
N SER A 494 47.41 -4.28 2.21
CA SER A 494 46.90 -5.65 2.28
C SER A 494 45.43 -5.73 1.86
N GLU A 495 44.93 -6.94 1.61
CA GLU A 495 43.52 -7.18 1.29
C GLU A 495 42.57 -6.87 2.48
N ASP A 496 43.11 -6.65 3.69
CA ASP A 496 42.33 -6.26 4.88
C ASP A 496 42.07 -4.74 4.97
N ILE A 497 42.47 -3.96 3.96
CA ILE A 497 42.23 -2.51 3.90
C ILE A 497 40.74 -2.17 4.02
N GLU A 498 40.40 -1.19 4.87
CA GLU A 498 39.05 -0.61 4.93
C GLU A 498 38.77 0.14 3.61
N LEU A 499 37.73 -0.27 2.88
CA LEU A 499 37.47 0.28 1.54
C LEU A 499 36.81 1.66 1.56
N HIS A 500 36.46 2.18 2.73
CA HIS A 500 35.83 3.50 2.89
C HIS A 500 36.82 4.65 2.76
N ARG A 501 36.27 5.86 2.56
CA ARG A 501 37.01 7.10 2.76
C ARG A 501 37.35 7.29 4.25
N PRO A 502 38.49 7.90 4.60
CA PRO A 502 39.55 8.34 3.69
C PRO A 502 40.58 7.26 3.34
N TYR A 503 40.52 6.06 3.94
CA TYR A 503 41.55 5.01 3.79
C TYR A 503 41.89 4.68 2.33
N VAL A 504 40.87 4.54 1.48
CA VAL A 504 41.06 4.28 0.05
C VAL A 504 41.50 5.51 -0.76
N ASP A 505 41.30 6.72 -0.24
CA ASP A 505 41.68 7.96 -0.92
C ASP A 505 43.20 8.10 -1.01
N ASP A 506 43.94 7.49 -0.09
CA ASP A 506 45.41 7.51 -0.02
C ASP A 506 46.08 6.41 -0.86
N VAL A 507 45.30 5.57 -1.56
CA VAL A 507 45.83 4.48 -2.42
C VAL A 507 45.93 4.96 -3.87
N HIS A 508 47.15 4.94 -4.41
CA HIS A 508 47.44 5.37 -5.77
C HIS A 508 47.79 4.21 -6.68
N LEU A 509 47.48 4.35 -7.98
CA LEU A 509 47.85 3.36 -9.00
C LEU A 509 48.95 3.91 -9.91
N ARG A 510 49.75 3.01 -10.49
CA ARG A 510 50.72 3.39 -11.54
C ARG A 510 50.04 3.36 -12.91
N CYS A 511 50.04 4.48 -13.62
CA CYS A 511 49.54 4.58 -14.99
C CYS A 511 50.54 3.95 -15.98
N GLU A 512 50.04 3.46 -17.11
CA GLU A 512 50.88 2.99 -18.23
C GLU A 512 51.82 4.07 -18.78
N CYS A 513 51.48 5.36 -18.63
CA CYS A 513 52.37 6.47 -19.02
C CYS A 513 53.53 6.70 -18.03
N GLY A 514 53.57 5.96 -16.92
CA GLY A 514 54.53 6.13 -15.82
C GLY A 514 54.05 7.09 -14.72
N GLY A 515 53.01 7.88 -14.98
CA GLY A 515 52.41 8.81 -14.03
C GLY A 515 51.62 8.13 -12.92
N GLN A 516 51.33 8.89 -11.86
CA GLN A 516 50.48 8.45 -10.75
C GLN A 516 49.00 8.63 -11.12
N MET A 517 48.14 7.72 -10.64
CA MET A 517 46.69 7.84 -10.74
C MET A 517 46.11 7.98 -9.34
N THR A 518 45.23 8.96 -9.19
CA THR A 518 44.56 9.30 -7.93
C THR A 518 43.08 8.96 -8.04
N ARG A 519 42.48 8.39 -6.98
CA ARG A 519 41.04 8.07 -6.96
C ARG A 519 40.24 9.36 -7.07
N THR A 520 39.11 9.33 -7.78
CA THR A 520 38.19 10.46 -7.74
C THR A 520 37.55 10.57 -6.35
N PRO A 521 37.23 11.76 -5.83
CA PRO A 521 36.85 11.92 -4.41
C PRO A 521 35.43 11.43 -4.10
N GLU A 522 34.60 11.15 -5.10
CA GLU A 522 33.19 10.86 -4.91
C GLU A 522 32.92 9.47 -4.30
N VAL A 523 31.80 9.37 -3.58
CA VAL A 523 31.15 8.10 -3.23
C VAL A 523 29.98 7.85 -4.19
N ILE A 524 29.42 6.65 -4.20
CA ILE A 524 28.27 6.33 -5.06
C ILE A 524 26.92 6.58 -4.38
N ASP A 525 25.86 6.55 -5.17
CA ASP A 525 24.48 6.58 -4.75
C ASP A 525 24.11 5.34 -3.89
N CYS A 526 23.46 5.52 -2.74
CA CYS A 526 23.06 4.40 -1.87
C CYS A 526 21.99 3.49 -2.52
N TRP A 527 21.26 3.99 -3.52
CA TRP A 527 20.40 3.15 -4.35
C TRP A 527 21.19 2.12 -5.17
N PHE A 528 22.45 2.42 -5.50
CA PHE A 528 23.34 1.46 -6.16
C PHE A 528 23.77 0.36 -5.17
N ASP A 529 24.12 0.72 -3.94
CA ASP A 529 24.43 -0.25 -2.88
C ASP A 529 23.24 -1.20 -2.66
N SER A 530 22.04 -0.66 -2.41
CA SER A 530 20.84 -1.48 -2.19
C SER A 530 20.40 -2.27 -3.44
N GLY A 531 20.61 -1.73 -4.64
CA GLY A 531 20.35 -2.43 -5.90
C GLY A 531 21.33 -3.57 -6.20
N ALA A 532 22.55 -3.51 -5.65
CA ALA A 532 23.56 -4.55 -5.76
C ALA A 532 23.30 -5.74 -4.80
N MET A 533 22.35 -5.59 -3.87
CA MET A 533 22.03 -6.56 -2.82
C MET A 533 21.92 -8.02 -3.29
N PRO A 534 21.24 -8.34 -4.42
CA PRO A 534 21.14 -9.73 -4.86
C PRO A 534 22.50 -10.41 -5.02
N VAL A 535 23.49 -9.65 -5.48
CA VAL A 535 24.84 -10.10 -5.76
C VAL A 535 25.73 -9.95 -4.52
N ALA A 536 25.72 -8.76 -3.93
CA ALA A 536 26.65 -8.36 -2.89
C ALA A 536 26.41 -9.06 -1.54
N GLN A 537 25.17 -9.45 -1.23
CA GLN A 537 24.86 -10.19 0.01
C GLN A 537 25.51 -11.60 0.07
N HIS A 538 25.97 -12.11 -1.08
CA HIS A 538 26.60 -13.41 -1.25
C HIS A 538 28.08 -13.31 -1.63
N HIS A 539 28.66 -12.10 -1.58
CA HIS A 539 30.03 -11.84 -2.00
C HIS A 539 30.33 -12.30 -3.45
N TYR A 540 29.31 -12.33 -4.32
CA TYR A 540 29.49 -12.69 -5.72
C TYR A 540 30.31 -11.60 -6.44
N PRO A 541 31.23 -11.96 -7.36
CA PRO A 541 31.50 -13.30 -7.90
C PRO A 541 32.63 -14.05 -7.17
N PHE A 542 33.13 -13.52 -6.05
CA PHE A 542 34.26 -14.08 -5.33
C PHE A 542 33.88 -15.37 -4.61
N GLU A 543 32.65 -15.41 -4.09
CA GLU A 543 32.04 -16.57 -3.45
C GLU A 543 30.66 -16.87 -4.05
N ASN A 544 30.13 -18.06 -3.77
CA ASN A 544 28.75 -18.49 -4.10
C ASN A 544 28.37 -18.38 -5.58
N LYS A 545 29.35 -18.29 -6.48
CA LYS A 545 29.13 -18.10 -7.92
C LYS A 545 28.41 -19.28 -8.58
N GLU A 546 28.72 -20.49 -8.17
CA GLU A 546 28.16 -21.72 -8.77
C GLU A 546 26.69 -21.92 -8.40
N SER A 547 26.29 -21.57 -7.17
CA SER A 547 24.90 -21.65 -6.69
C SER A 547 24.06 -20.41 -7.01
N PHE A 548 24.68 -19.29 -7.40
CA PHE A 548 23.98 -18.02 -7.60
C PHE A 548 22.79 -18.13 -8.56
N MET A 549 23.03 -18.64 -9.78
CA MET A 549 21.98 -18.82 -10.77
C MET A 549 21.18 -20.08 -10.47
N GLY A 550 19.88 -19.93 -10.21
CA GLY A 550 18.96 -21.04 -9.95
C GLY A 550 18.58 -21.18 -8.47
N GLU A 551 19.54 -21.12 -7.55
CA GLU A 551 19.28 -21.31 -6.11
C GLU A 551 19.12 -19.98 -5.35
N LEU A 552 19.88 -18.94 -5.73
CA LEU A 552 19.87 -17.63 -5.03
C LEU A 552 19.30 -16.49 -5.87
N PHE A 553 19.11 -16.73 -7.17
CA PHE A 553 18.68 -15.73 -8.14
C PHE A 553 17.98 -16.36 -9.35
N PRO A 554 16.91 -15.76 -9.90
CA PRO A 554 16.23 -14.53 -9.43
C PRO A 554 15.27 -14.80 -8.27
N ALA A 555 14.94 -13.78 -7.48
CA ALA A 555 13.98 -13.89 -6.40
C ALA A 555 12.59 -14.31 -6.90
N ASP A 556 11.94 -15.25 -6.23
CA ASP A 556 10.55 -15.58 -6.48
C ASP A 556 9.62 -14.47 -5.99
N PHE A 557 9.98 -13.77 -4.91
CA PHE A 557 9.12 -12.77 -4.30
C PHE A 557 9.89 -11.62 -3.63
N ILE A 558 9.40 -10.41 -3.85
CA ILE A 558 9.74 -9.21 -3.07
C ILE A 558 8.47 -8.42 -2.74
N CYS A 559 8.51 -7.64 -1.65
CA CYS A 559 7.40 -6.80 -1.25
C CYS A 559 7.88 -5.51 -0.61
N GLU A 560 7.54 -4.35 -1.18
CA GLU A 560 7.85 -3.04 -0.57
C GLU A 560 6.80 -1.98 -0.94
N GLY A 561 6.95 -0.80 -0.35
CA GLY A 561 6.08 0.35 -0.59
C GLY A 561 6.09 0.86 -2.04
N ILE A 562 5.00 1.51 -2.45
CA ILE A 562 4.82 2.12 -3.79
C ILE A 562 5.87 3.18 -4.14
N ASP A 563 6.55 3.76 -3.15
CA ASP A 563 7.69 4.65 -3.33
C ASP A 563 8.91 3.95 -3.95
N GLN A 564 9.06 2.63 -3.74
CA GLN A 564 10.19 1.85 -4.26
C GLN A 564 10.16 1.68 -5.79
N THR A 565 9.08 2.06 -6.48
CA THR A 565 9.06 2.19 -7.96
C THR A 565 10.06 3.20 -8.52
N ARG A 566 10.65 4.04 -7.66
CA ARG A 566 11.71 5.00 -7.99
C ARG A 566 12.98 4.80 -7.17
N GLY A 567 13.00 3.76 -6.34
CA GLY A 567 14.11 3.41 -5.47
C GLY A 567 14.57 1.99 -5.77
N TRP A 568 14.37 1.09 -4.81
CA TRP A 568 14.94 -0.24 -4.82
C TRP A 568 14.50 -1.11 -6.01
N PHE A 569 13.22 -1.07 -6.42
CA PHE A 569 12.76 -1.85 -7.57
C PHE A 569 13.51 -1.48 -8.86
N TYR A 570 13.74 -0.18 -9.06
CA TYR A 570 14.49 0.30 -10.22
C TYR A 570 15.97 -0.10 -10.15
N SER A 571 16.63 0.12 -9.01
CA SER A 571 18.07 -0.13 -8.91
C SER A 571 18.39 -1.62 -9.04
N LEU A 572 17.60 -2.49 -8.43
CA LEU A 572 17.64 -3.94 -8.64
C LEU A 572 17.53 -4.28 -10.13
N MET A 573 16.45 -3.80 -10.77
CA MET A 573 16.15 -4.10 -12.18
C MET A 573 17.26 -3.62 -13.10
N SER A 574 17.78 -2.42 -12.87
CA SER A 574 18.82 -1.80 -13.69
C SER A 574 20.13 -2.57 -13.64
N ILE A 575 20.60 -2.93 -12.44
CA ILE A 575 21.83 -3.68 -12.25
C ILE A 575 21.68 -5.11 -12.82
N SER A 576 20.57 -5.78 -12.51
CA SER A 576 20.30 -7.13 -12.99
C SER A 576 20.19 -7.22 -14.51
N THR A 577 19.50 -6.25 -15.13
CA THR A 577 19.37 -6.19 -16.59
C THR A 577 20.75 -6.04 -17.25
N PHE A 578 21.61 -5.20 -16.69
CA PHE A 578 22.96 -4.99 -17.23
C PHE A 578 23.87 -6.22 -17.06
N LEU A 579 23.86 -6.85 -15.89
CA LEU A 579 24.73 -7.98 -15.57
C LEU A 579 24.26 -9.29 -16.22
N PHE A 580 22.95 -9.55 -16.17
CA PHE A 580 22.37 -10.87 -16.44
C PHE A 580 21.31 -10.86 -17.55
N GLY A 581 20.85 -9.69 -18.00
CA GLY A 581 19.84 -9.59 -19.05
C GLY A 581 18.45 -10.09 -18.66
N GLN A 582 18.18 -10.26 -17.36
CA GLN A 582 16.92 -10.76 -16.81
C GLN A 582 16.50 -10.01 -15.53
N SER A 583 15.25 -10.23 -15.10
CA SER A 583 14.67 -9.55 -13.94
C SER A 583 15.29 -10.10 -12.65
N PRO A 584 15.53 -9.27 -11.63
CA PRO A 584 15.99 -9.75 -10.34
C PRO A 584 14.91 -10.42 -9.50
N TYR A 585 13.64 -10.27 -9.91
CA TYR A 585 12.48 -10.82 -9.21
C TYR A 585 11.39 -11.29 -10.18
N LYS A 586 10.63 -12.31 -9.79
CA LYS A 586 9.50 -12.87 -10.55
C LYS A 586 8.17 -12.25 -10.15
N ASN A 587 7.92 -12.07 -8.85
CA ASN A 587 6.68 -11.51 -8.31
C ASN A 587 6.96 -10.31 -7.40
N VAL A 588 6.22 -9.22 -7.57
CA VAL A 588 6.35 -8.00 -6.77
C VAL A 588 5.00 -7.62 -6.16
N LEU A 589 4.90 -7.71 -4.84
CA LEU A 589 3.74 -7.19 -4.10
C LEU A 589 4.02 -5.77 -3.63
N VAL A 590 3.21 -4.81 -4.06
CA VAL A 590 3.42 -3.39 -3.76
C VAL A 590 2.39 -2.91 -2.77
N ASN A 591 2.83 -2.59 -1.55
CA ASN A 591 1.95 -2.00 -0.55
C ASN A 591 1.89 -0.46 -0.68
N ASN A 592 0.77 0.13 -0.31
CA ASN A 592 0.57 1.57 -0.32
C ASN A 592 0.82 2.17 1.07
N LEU A 593 0.66 3.48 1.19
CA LEU A 593 0.91 4.21 2.42
C LEU A 593 -0.14 3.90 3.49
N VAL A 594 0.33 3.77 4.73
CA VAL A 594 -0.53 3.84 5.92
C VAL A 594 -0.75 5.30 6.27
N LEU A 595 -2.01 5.69 6.37
CA LEU A 595 -2.50 7.04 6.67
C LEU A 595 -3.19 7.02 8.03
N ASP A 596 -3.33 8.19 8.64
CA ASP A 596 -4.18 8.32 9.83
C ASP A 596 -5.67 8.05 9.50
N ARG A 597 -6.51 7.96 10.55
CA ARG A 597 -7.95 7.74 10.41
C ARG A 597 -8.67 8.75 9.50
N THR A 598 -8.11 9.94 9.31
CA THR A 598 -8.66 11.01 8.45
C THR A 598 -8.14 10.95 7.02
N GLY A 599 -7.18 10.06 6.72
CA GLY A 599 -6.53 9.94 5.42
C GLY A 599 -5.35 10.90 5.22
N GLN A 600 -4.79 11.49 6.27
CA GLN A 600 -3.57 12.28 6.15
C GLN A 600 -2.32 11.43 6.35
N LYS A 601 -1.23 11.82 5.68
CA LYS A 601 0.09 11.23 5.92
C LYS A 601 0.52 11.45 7.37
N MET A 602 0.96 10.39 8.03
CA MET A 602 1.46 10.45 9.40
C MET A 602 2.81 11.18 9.47
N SER A 603 2.99 12.10 10.42
CA SER A 603 4.28 12.72 10.73
C SER A 603 4.39 13.14 12.19
N LYS A 604 5.60 13.04 12.76
CA LYS A 604 5.86 13.47 14.14
C LYS A 604 5.51 14.96 14.35
N SER A 605 5.77 15.80 13.34
CA SER A 605 5.44 17.24 13.36
C SER A 605 3.94 17.54 13.46
N LYS A 606 3.08 16.63 12.97
CA LYS A 606 1.62 16.76 13.04
C LYS A 606 1.01 16.10 14.28
N GLY A 607 1.79 15.31 15.02
CA GLY A 607 1.32 14.57 16.20
C GLY A 607 0.28 13.49 15.87
N ASN A 608 0.17 13.05 14.62
CA ASN A 608 -0.81 12.05 14.15
C ASN A 608 -0.18 10.66 13.90
N THR A 609 1.00 10.39 14.47
CA THR A 609 1.67 9.09 14.38
C THR A 609 1.07 8.09 15.36
N VAL A 610 0.96 6.84 14.93
CA VAL A 610 0.56 5.71 15.78
C VAL A 610 1.80 4.95 16.23
N ASP A 611 1.94 4.71 17.53
CA ASP A 611 2.97 3.83 18.08
C ASP A 611 2.50 2.37 17.96
N PRO A 612 3.21 1.50 17.21
CA PRO A 612 2.84 0.10 17.11
C PRO A 612 2.86 -0.64 18.46
N TRP A 613 3.72 -0.23 19.42
CA TRP A 613 3.82 -0.91 20.72
C TRP A 613 2.54 -0.76 21.55
N GLU A 614 1.94 0.44 21.58
CA GLU A 614 0.69 0.66 22.29
C GLU A 614 -0.46 -0.22 21.78
N ILE A 615 -0.47 -0.50 20.48
CA ILE A 615 -1.49 -1.36 19.85
C ILE A 615 -1.23 -2.83 20.16
N ILE A 616 0.03 -3.27 20.05
CA ILE A 616 0.45 -4.64 20.34
C ILE A 616 0.20 -4.98 21.81
N ASP A 617 0.56 -4.09 22.74
CA ASP A 617 0.39 -4.33 24.18
C ASP A 617 -1.10 -4.46 24.57
N LYS A 618 -1.99 -3.72 23.90
CA LYS A 618 -3.43 -3.76 24.15
C LYS A 618 -4.14 -4.95 23.51
N TYR A 619 -3.85 -5.25 22.25
CA TYR A 619 -4.66 -6.17 21.43
C TYR A 619 -3.88 -7.39 20.91
N GLY A 620 -2.57 -7.44 21.10
CA GLY A 620 -1.69 -8.47 20.52
C GLY A 620 -1.22 -8.13 19.11
N ALA A 621 -0.09 -8.72 18.73
CA ALA A 621 0.49 -8.63 17.39
C ALA A 621 -0.40 -9.30 16.33
N ASP A 622 -1.02 -10.43 16.64
CA ASP A 622 -1.86 -11.15 15.67
C ASP A 622 -3.08 -10.34 15.27
N THR A 623 -3.71 -9.66 16.23
CA THR A 623 -4.83 -8.75 15.94
C THR A 623 -4.39 -7.64 15.01
N LEU A 624 -3.23 -7.02 15.28
CA LEU A 624 -2.71 -5.95 14.44
C LEU A 624 -2.38 -6.45 13.03
N ARG A 625 -1.70 -7.60 12.90
CA ARG A 625 -1.40 -8.25 11.62
C ARG A 625 -2.68 -8.53 10.83
N TRP A 626 -3.66 -9.16 11.47
CA TRP A 626 -4.94 -9.48 10.86
C TRP A 626 -5.69 -8.25 10.39
N TYR A 627 -5.81 -7.22 11.25
CA TYR A 627 -6.49 -5.98 10.93
C TYR A 627 -5.87 -5.28 9.71
N LEU A 628 -4.54 -5.17 9.66
CA LEU A 628 -3.83 -4.51 8.55
C LEU A 628 -4.11 -5.19 7.19
N LEU A 629 -4.32 -6.51 7.18
CA LEU A 629 -4.68 -7.25 5.98
C LEU A 629 -6.19 -7.21 5.70
N ALA A 630 -7.03 -7.20 6.73
CA ALA A 630 -8.48 -7.27 6.61
C ALA A 630 -9.13 -5.94 6.20
N VAL A 631 -8.56 -4.80 6.64
CA VAL A 631 -9.16 -3.47 6.44
C VAL A 631 -9.15 -3.03 4.98
N SER A 632 -8.06 -3.29 4.25
CA SER A 632 -7.89 -2.84 2.87
C SER A 632 -6.88 -3.71 2.12
N PRO A 633 -7.06 -3.93 0.80
CA PRO A 633 -6.04 -4.51 -0.05
C PRO A 633 -4.69 -3.77 0.08
N PRO A 634 -3.54 -4.48 0.05
CA PRO A 634 -2.23 -3.88 0.30
C PRO A 634 -1.91 -2.67 -0.58
N TRP A 635 -2.40 -2.66 -1.82
CA TRP A 635 -2.13 -1.64 -2.82
C TRP A 635 -3.05 -0.40 -2.76
N VAL A 636 -3.99 -0.38 -1.83
CA VAL A 636 -4.85 0.78 -1.54
C VAL A 636 -4.32 1.46 -0.27
N PRO A 637 -4.31 2.81 -0.19
CA PRO A 637 -3.90 3.48 1.04
C PRO A 637 -4.75 3.03 2.23
N THR A 638 -4.10 2.52 3.28
CA THR A 638 -4.77 2.03 4.49
C THR A 638 -5.00 3.19 5.44
N LYS A 639 -6.26 3.46 5.80
CA LYS A 639 -6.59 4.39 6.88
C LYS A 639 -6.56 3.62 8.20
N PHE A 640 -5.54 3.87 9.01
CA PHE A 640 -5.40 3.18 10.28
C PHE A 640 -6.38 3.75 11.31
N ASP A 641 -7.15 2.87 11.94
CA ASP A 641 -8.11 3.20 12.99
C ASP A 641 -8.07 2.14 14.11
N GLU A 642 -7.80 2.57 15.34
CA GLU A 642 -7.73 1.68 16.51
C GLU A 642 -9.07 1.00 16.80
N ASP A 643 -10.19 1.66 16.49
CA ASP A 643 -11.53 1.05 16.66
C ASP A 643 -11.68 -0.19 15.76
N GLY A 644 -11.08 -0.19 14.57
CA GLY A 644 -11.05 -1.35 13.68
C GLY A 644 -10.18 -2.50 14.22
N VAL A 645 -9.08 -2.18 14.91
CA VAL A 645 -8.24 -3.18 15.61
C VAL A 645 -9.03 -3.81 16.75
N LYS A 646 -9.73 -3.00 17.54
CA LYS A 646 -10.59 -3.46 18.64
C LYS A 646 -11.74 -4.34 18.15
N ASP A 647 -12.35 -3.99 17.02
CA ASP A 647 -13.37 -4.80 16.37
C ASP A 647 -12.81 -6.15 15.94
N THR A 648 -11.62 -6.18 15.34
CA THR A 648 -10.94 -7.43 14.96
C THR A 648 -10.64 -8.30 16.18
N TYR A 649 -10.12 -7.69 17.26
CA TYR A 649 -9.83 -8.34 18.53
C TYR A 649 -11.07 -9.02 19.13
N SER A 650 -12.18 -8.27 19.22
CA SER A 650 -13.38 -8.72 19.91
C SER A 650 -14.26 -9.64 19.06
N LYS A 651 -14.46 -9.34 17.78
CA LYS A 651 -15.39 -10.06 16.92
C LYS A 651 -14.80 -11.31 16.28
N PHE A 652 -13.52 -11.30 15.92
CA PHE A 652 -12.87 -12.48 15.33
C PHE A 652 -12.12 -13.29 16.38
N PHE A 653 -11.03 -12.76 16.94
CA PHE A 653 -10.20 -13.49 17.92
C PHE A 653 -10.98 -13.85 19.19
N GLY A 654 -11.85 -12.94 19.67
CA GLY A 654 -12.76 -13.23 20.78
C GLY A 654 -13.71 -14.41 20.49
N THR A 655 -14.26 -14.48 19.28
CA THR A 655 -15.14 -15.58 18.85
C THR A 655 -14.37 -16.88 18.71
N LEU A 656 -13.22 -16.87 18.03
CA LEU A 656 -12.36 -18.05 17.87
C LEU A 656 -11.95 -18.64 19.22
N ASN A 657 -11.48 -17.80 20.15
CA ASN A 657 -11.12 -18.23 21.49
C ASN A 657 -12.32 -18.75 22.28
N SER A 658 -13.52 -18.19 22.06
CA SER A 658 -14.75 -18.70 22.70
C SER A 658 -15.14 -20.08 22.18
N VAL A 659 -15.03 -20.33 20.87
CA VAL A 659 -15.25 -21.65 20.26
C VAL A 659 -14.21 -22.65 20.75
N PHE A 660 -12.94 -22.25 20.83
CA PHE A 660 -11.88 -23.11 21.32
C PHE A 660 -12.02 -23.43 22.81
N SER A 661 -12.35 -22.42 23.64
CA SER A 661 -12.68 -22.59 25.06
C SER A 661 -13.87 -23.54 25.25
N PHE A 662 -14.93 -23.38 24.44
CA PHE A 662 -16.06 -24.31 24.42
C PHE A 662 -15.56 -25.74 24.15
N PHE A 663 -14.83 -25.97 23.07
CA PHE A 663 -14.32 -27.30 22.73
C PHE A 663 -13.51 -27.94 23.87
N THR A 664 -12.48 -27.25 24.37
CA THR A 664 -11.59 -27.76 25.43
C THR A 664 -12.33 -28.07 26.73
N MET A 665 -13.28 -27.21 27.13
CA MET A 665 -14.08 -27.39 28.33
C MET A 665 -14.90 -28.69 28.27
N TYR A 666 -15.69 -28.91 27.22
CA TYR A 666 -16.53 -30.10 27.14
C TYR A 666 -15.69 -31.36 26.92
N ALA A 667 -14.65 -31.30 26.09
CA ALA A 667 -13.76 -32.44 25.87
C ALA A 667 -13.09 -32.90 27.17
N ASN A 668 -12.65 -31.96 28.02
CA ASN A 668 -12.10 -32.26 29.34
C ASN A 668 -13.14 -32.79 30.34
N VAL A 669 -14.38 -32.29 30.28
CA VAL A 669 -15.50 -32.78 31.12
C VAL A 669 -15.82 -34.23 30.80
N ASP A 670 -15.83 -34.60 29.52
CA ASP A 670 -16.10 -35.97 29.06
C ASP A 670 -14.84 -36.88 29.07
N ASP A 671 -13.67 -36.33 29.40
CA ASP A 671 -12.36 -37.01 29.34
C ASP A 671 -12.11 -37.70 27.99
N VAL A 672 -12.35 -36.98 26.90
CA VAL A 672 -12.19 -37.47 25.52
C VAL A 672 -11.04 -36.80 24.80
N ASP A 673 -10.32 -37.59 23.99
CA ASP A 673 -9.43 -37.09 22.95
C ASP A 673 -10.07 -37.37 21.57
N PRO A 674 -10.64 -36.34 20.91
CA PRO A 674 -11.29 -36.52 19.63
C PRO A 674 -10.34 -36.95 18.50
N GLY A 675 -9.02 -36.71 18.63
CA GLY A 675 -8.03 -37.14 17.64
C GLY A 675 -7.92 -38.65 17.49
N GLU A 676 -8.35 -39.42 18.51
CA GLU A 676 -8.37 -40.89 18.49
C GLU A 676 -9.65 -41.49 17.87
N PHE A 677 -10.65 -40.67 17.52
CA PHE A 677 -11.92 -41.15 17.00
C PHE A 677 -11.84 -41.55 15.52
N GLU A 678 -12.16 -42.81 15.22
CA GLU A 678 -12.36 -43.26 13.85
C GLU A 678 -13.85 -43.19 13.48
N LEU A 679 -14.26 -42.09 12.82
CA LEU A 679 -15.63 -41.93 12.31
C LEU A 679 -15.64 -41.20 10.95
N PRO A 680 -15.94 -41.90 9.84
CA PRO A 680 -15.98 -41.32 8.50
C PRO A 680 -17.00 -40.18 8.40
N VAL A 681 -16.67 -39.13 7.64
CA VAL A 681 -17.57 -37.96 7.41
C VAL A 681 -18.94 -38.40 6.87
N ALA A 682 -18.98 -39.41 6.01
CA ALA A 682 -20.23 -39.94 5.44
C ALA A 682 -21.20 -40.54 6.47
N GLU A 683 -20.70 -40.96 7.64
CA GLU A 683 -21.49 -41.52 8.74
C GLU A 683 -21.90 -40.46 9.78
N ARG A 684 -21.44 -39.22 9.63
CA ARG A 684 -21.79 -38.10 10.50
C ARG A 684 -23.11 -37.45 10.07
N GLU A 685 -23.69 -36.66 10.97
CA GLU A 685 -24.95 -35.97 10.68
C GLU A 685 -24.78 -34.92 9.57
N GLU A 686 -25.88 -34.53 8.91
CA GLU A 686 -25.86 -33.60 7.77
C GLU A 686 -25.17 -32.26 8.12
N VAL A 687 -25.31 -31.79 9.36
CA VAL A 687 -24.67 -30.54 9.83
C VAL A 687 -23.15 -30.67 9.97
N ASP A 688 -22.65 -31.85 10.34
CA ASP A 688 -21.20 -32.14 10.42
C ASP A 688 -20.60 -32.26 9.03
N ARG A 689 -21.28 -32.98 8.14
CA ARG A 689 -20.90 -33.10 6.72
C ARG A 689 -20.85 -31.74 6.04
N TRP A 690 -21.84 -30.88 6.32
CA TRP A 690 -21.88 -29.53 5.77
C TRP A 690 -20.68 -28.70 6.21
N VAL A 691 -20.36 -28.63 7.51
CA VAL A 691 -19.24 -27.80 7.97
C VAL A 691 -17.89 -28.33 7.47
N ILE A 692 -17.73 -29.65 7.32
CA ILE A 692 -16.53 -30.26 6.72
C ILE A 692 -16.44 -29.98 5.21
N SER A 693 -17.56 -30.02 4.49
CA SER A 693 -17.61 -29.58 3.08
C SER A 693 -17.15 -28.13 2.96
N ARG A 694 -17.74 -27.24 3.78
CA ARG A 694 -17.38 -25.82 3.83
C ARG A 694 -15.92 -25.60 4.20
N LEU A 695 -15.38 -26.37 5.15
CA LEU A 695 -13.96 -26.32 5.52
C LEU A 695 -13.06 -26.64 4.33
N ASN A 696 -13.36 -27.69 3.55
CA ASN A 696 -12.58 -28.04 2.35
C ASN A 696 -12.72 -26.97 1.25
N THR A 697 -13.91 -26.41 1.05
CA THR A 697 -14.09 -25.28 0.14
C THR A 697 -13.28 -24.06 0.59
N LEU A 698 -13.25 -23.75 1.89
CA LEU A 698 -12.42 -22.68 2.46
C LEU A 698 -10.93 -22.95 2.23
N VAL A 699 -10.44 -24.17 2.49
CA VAL A 699 -9.03 -24.54 2.27
C VAL A 699 -8.64 -24.29 0.81
N ARG A 700 -9.46 -24.70 -0.15
CA ARG A 700 -9.23 -24.42 -1.58
C ARG A 700 -9.21 -22.92 -1.86
N GLU A 701 -10.23 -22.19 -1.43
CA GLU A 701 -10.37 -20.75 -1.67
C GLU A 701 -9.19 -19.95 -1.09
N VAL A 702 -8.84 -20.19 0.17
CA VAL A 702 -7.74 -19.50 0.86
C VAL A 702 -6.41 -19.81 0.19
N THR A 703 -6.17 -21.07 -0.18
CA THR A 703 -4.95 -21.49 -0.89
C THR A 703 -4.82 -20.78 -2.22
N ASP A 704 -5.90 -20.67 -3.00
CA ASP A 704 -5.93 -19.96 -4.28
C ASP A 704 -5.70 -18.45 -4.10
N LEU A 705 -6.34 -17.83 -3.10
CA LEU A 705 -6.18 -16.41 -2.80
C LEU A 705 -4.76 -16.06 -2.38
N LEU A 706 -4.16 -16.84 -1.46
CA LEU A 706 -2.78 -16.64 -1.00
C LEU A 706 -1.77 -16.90 -2.13
N SER A 707 -2.00 -17.90 -2.98
CA SER A 707 -1.15 -18.17 -4.15
C SER A 707 -1.16 -17.03 -5.17
N ASN A 708 -2.22 -16.21 -5.17
CA ASN A 708 -2.35 -15.00 -5.99
C ASN A 708 -2.09 -13.69 -5.22
N TYR A 709 -1.53 -13.77 -4.01
CA TYR A 709 -1.23 -12.62 -3.14
C TYR A 709 -2.46 -11.74 -2.80
N ASP A 710 -3.68 -12.30 -2.78
CA ASP A 710 -4.89 -11.63 -2.29
C ASP A 710 -5.12 -11.92 -0.81
N LEU A 711 -4.24 -11.35 0.03
CA LEU A 711 -4.26 -11.61 1.47
C LEU A 711 -5.55 -11.07 2.13
N THR A 712 -6.10 -9.96 1.65
CA THR A 712 -7.32 -9.35 2.24
C THR A 712 -8.53 -10.24 2.11
N LYS A 713 -8.76 -10.86 0.94
CA LYS A 713 -9.87 -11.81 0.83
C LYS A 713 -9.61 -13.08 1.62
N SER A 714 -8.36 -13.54 1.69
CA SER A 714 -8.02 -14.75 2.46
C SER A 714 -8.35 -14.61 3.95
N VAL A 715 -7.99 -13.49 4.59
CA VAL A 715 -8.32 -13.25 6.00
C VAL A 715 -9.82 -13.10 6.23
N ARG A 716 -10.54 -12.46 5.30
CA ARG A 716 -12.00 -12.31 5.40
C ARG A 716 -12.71 -13.66 5.26
N ALA A 717 -12.30 -14.49 4.31
CA ALA A 717 -12.88 -15.82 4.13
C ALA A 717 -12.72 -16.69 5.39
N ILE A 718 -11.53 -16.69 6.02
CA ILE A 718 -11.30 -17.40 7.28
C ILE A 718 -12.16 -16.81 8.41
N GLN A 719 -12.18 -15.48 8.53
CA GLN A 719 -12.96 -14.79 9.55
C GLN A 719 -14.46 -15.09 9.44
N ASP A 720 -15.02 -14.98 8.24
CA ASP A 720 -16.43 -15.19 7.98
C ASP A 720 -16.83 -16.65 8.21
N PHE A 721 -15.98 -17.61 7.81
CA PHE A 721 -16.20 -19.03 8.12
C PHE A 721 -16.25 -19.30 9.63
N VAL A 722 -15.27 -18.81 10.39
CA VAL A 722 -15.20 -19.04 11.84
C VAL A 722 -16.37 -18.36 12.57
N VAL A 723 -16.69 -17.13 12.22
CA VAL A 723 -17.71 -16.35 12.93
C VAL A 723 -19.12 -16.78 12.51
N GLU A 724 -19.41 -16.79 11.21
CA GLU A 724 -20.77 -16.99 10.71
C GLU A 724 -21.15 -18.46 10.56
N GLU A 725 -20.25 -19.30 10.05
CA GLU A 725 -20.55 -20.71 9.78
C GLU A 725 -20.27 -21.61 11.00
N VAL A 726 -19.11 -21.44 11.65
CA VAL A 726 -18.72 -22.29 12.78
C VAL A 726 -19.38 -21.83 14.09
N SER A 727 -19.15 -20.59 14.52
CA SER A 727 -19.67 -20.11 15.80
C SER A 727 -21.18 -19.89 15.78
N ASN A 728 -21.67 -19.02 14.89
CA ASN A 728 -23.07 -18.60 14.88
C ASN A 728 -24.03 -19.70 14.40
N TRP A 729 -23.53 -20.69 13.65
CA TRP A 729 -24.34 -21.78 13.11
C TRP A 729 -23.97 -23.14 13.72
N TYR A 730 -22.82 -23.71 13.35
CA TYR A 730 -22.47 -25.08 13.70
C TYR A 730 -22.44 -25.34 15.20
N VAL A 731 -21.64 -24.60 15.97
CA VAL A 731 -21.49 -24.78 17.43
C VAL A 731 -22.82 -24.53 18.14
N ARG A 732 -23.54 -23.47 17.74
CA ARG A 732 -24.84 -23.14 18.36
C ARG A 732 -25.87 -24.25 18.14
N ARG A 733 -25.92 -24.84 16.94
CA ARG A 733 -26.89 -25.91 16.58
C ARG A 733 -26.51 -27.27 17.12
N THR A 734 -25.24 -27.53 17.34
CA THR A 734 -24.74 -28.83 17.82
C THR A 734 -24.52 -28.85 19.33
N ARG A 735 -24.70 -27.72 20.03
CA ARG A 735 -24.43 -27.60 21.47
C ARG A 735 -25.10 -28.69 22.31
N ASP A 736 -26.34 -29.03 22.02
CA ASP A 736 -27.11 -30.05 22.76
C ASP A 736 -26.46 -31.45 22.70
N ARG A 737 -25.73 -31.75 21.62
CA ARG A 737 -25.00 -33.01 21.44
C ARG A 737 -23.83 -33.15 22.41
N TYR A 738 -23.29 -32.05 22.93
CA TYR A 738 -22.22 -32.07 23.93
C TYR A 738 -22.73 -32.33 25.36
N TRP A 739 -24.03 -32.16 25.62
CA TRP A 739 -24.63 -32.31 26.96
C TRP A 739 -25.15 -33.71 27.27
N THR A 740 -25.29 -34.58 26.26
CA THR A 740 -25.76 -35.95 26.49
C THR A 740 -24.77 -36.70 27.38
N SER A 741 -25.27 -37.45 28.36
CA SER A 741 -24.41 -38.14 29.34
C SER A 741 -23.64 -39.33 28.77
N GLU A 742 -24.11 -39.89 27.64
CA GLU A 742 -23.47 -41.01 26.97
C GLU A 742 -22.67 -40.53 25.76
N LEU A 743 -21.45 -41.05 25.60
CA LEU A 743 -20.58 -40.78 24.45
C LEU A 743 -21.01 -41.63 23.24
N ASP A 744 -22.17 -41.32 22.69
CA ASP A 744 -22.73 -41.97 21.50
C ASP A 744 -22.06 -41.50 20.18
N THR A 745 -22.48 -42.10 19.06
CA THR A 745 -21.93 -41.75 17.73
C THR A 745 -22.15 -40.28 17.38
N SER A 746 -23.29 -39.69 17.78
CA SER A 746 -23.60 -38.28 17.51
C SER A 746 -22.64 -37.36 18.27
N LYS A 747 -22.44 -37.59 19.57
CA LYS A 747 -21.51 -36.81 20.39
C LYS A 747 -20.06 -36.93 19.90
N LYS A 748 -19.61 -38.14 19.55
CA LYS A 748 -18.29 -38.37 18.94
C LYS A 748 -18.11 -37.61 17.63
N ALA A 749 -19.11 -37.64 16.75
CA ALA A 749 -19.08 -36.91 15.48
C ALA A 749 -18.95 -35.40 15.69
N ALA A 750 -19.65 -34.83 16.68
CA ALA A 750 -19.57 -33.40 16.99
C ALA A 750 -18.16 -33.00 17.45
N TYR A 751 -17.58 -33.75 18.39
CA TYR A 751 -16.22 -33.53 18.87
C TYR A 751 -15.17 -33.63 17.76
N LEU A 752 -15.20 -34.72 16.99
CA LEU A 752 -14.23 -34.96 15.92
C LEU A 752 -14.31 -33.88 14.84
N THR A 753 -15.53 -33.48 14.47
CA THR A 753 -15.75 -32.43 13.47
C THR A 753 -15.23 -31.07 13.94
N LEU A 754 -15.54 -30.67 15.18
CA LEU A 754 -15.04 -29.39 15.70
C LEU A 754 -13.52 -29.39 15.90
N TYR A 755 -12.94 -30.53 16.30
CA TYR A 755 -11.49 -30.73 16.37
C TYR A 755 -10.83 -30.53 14.99
N GLU A 756 -11.31 -31.21 13.95
CA GLU A 756 -10.80 -31.10 12.58
C GLU A 756 -10.90 -29.66 12.04
N VAL A 757 -12.02 -28.98 12.32
CA VAL A 757 -12.24 -27.57 11.97
C VAL A 757 -11.21 -26.66 12.65
N LEU A 758 -11.06 -26.75 13.97
CA LEU A 758 -10.14 -25.89 14.73
C LEU A 758 -8.68 -26.13 14.34
N LEU A 759 -8.29 -27.41 14.17
CA LEU A 759 -6.93 -27.78 13.75
C LEU A 759 -6.62 -27.25 12.34
N THR A 760 -7.56 -27.37 11.41
CA THR A 760 -7.39 -26.88 10.03
C THR A 760 -7.39 -25.35 9.99
N VAL A 761 -8.27 -24.69 10.74
CA VAL A 761 -8.29 -23.22 10.86
C VAL A 761 -6.96 -22.71 11.41
N ALA A 762 -6.41 -23.33 12.46
CA ALA A 762 -5.11 -22.97 13.01
C ALA A 762 -4.01 -23.02 11.93
N LYS A 763 -3.98 -24.07 11.11
CA LYS A 763 -3.03 -24.17 9.97
C LYS A 763 -3.29 -23.11 8.89
N LEU A 764 -4.55 -22.84 8.55
CA LEU A 764 -4.89 -21.82 7.55
C LEU A 764 -4.44 -20.42 7.96
N MET A 765 -4.61 -20.07 9.24
CA MET A 765 -4.23 -18.76 9.77
C MET A 765 -2.76 -18.63 10.19
N ALA A 766 -2.03 -19.74 10.32
CA ALA A 766 -0.63 -19.73 10.77
C ALA A 766 0.30 -18.75 10.03
N PRO A 767 0.19 -18.55 8.69
CA PRO A 767 1.00 -17.55 8.02
C PRO A 767 0.68 -16.10 8.46
N ILE A 768 -0.54 -15.83 8.93
CA ILE A 768 -1.07 -14.48 9.13
C ILE A 768 -1.11 -14.09 10.61
N ALA A 769 -1.62 -14.98 11.46
CA ALA A 769 -1.73 -14.83 12.92
C ALA A 769 -0.94 -15.96 13.60
N PRO A 770 0.41 -15.91 13.54
CA PRO A 770 1.24 -17.06 13.89
C PRO A 770 1.20 -17.44 15.37
N PHE A 771 0.92 -16.52 16.29
CA PHE A 771 0.93 -16.82 17.73
C PHE A 771 -0.33 -17.56 18.19
N THR A 772 -1.50 -17.09 17.75
CA THR A 772 -2.81 -17.69 18.04
C THR A 772 -2.90 -19.05 17.37
N ALA A 773 -2.42 -19.16 16.13
CA ALA A 773 -2.34 -20.44 15.42
C ALA A 773 -1.50 -21.46 16.18
N GLU A 774 -0.33 -21.07 16.67
CA GLU A 774 0.55 -21.94 17.45
C GLU A 774 -0.14 -22.41 18.73
N GLY A 775 -0.70 -21.48 19.53
CA GLY A 775 -1.32 -21.82 20.80
C GLY A 775 -2.50 -22.79 20.65
N ILE A 776 -3.35 -22.60 19.63
CA ILE A 776 -4.46 -23.51 19.34
C ILE A 776 -3.93 -24.88 18.88
N PHE A 777 -3.00 -24.89 17.93
CA PHE A 777 -2.46 -26.12 17.35
C PHE A 777 -1.71 -26.97 18.37
N TRP A 778 -0.82 -26.35 19.16
CA TRP A 778 -0.03 -27.04 20.18
C TRP A 778 -0.92 -27.69 21.24
N ASN A 779 -1.93 -26.96 21.72
CA ASN A 779 -2.88 -27.48 22.71
C ASN A 779 -3.76 -28.61 22.13
N LEU A 780 -4.29 -28.45 20.91
CA LEU A 780 -5.08 -29.50 20.23
C LEU A 780 -4.28 -30.78 19.94
N THR A 781 -2.97 -30.67 19.78
CA THR A 781 -2.10 -31.83 19.51
C THR A 781 -1.40 -32.34 20.76
N HIS A 782 -1.76 -31.82 21.94
CA HIS A 782 -1.13 -32.15 23.22
C HIS A 782 0.41 -31.99 23.22
N GLY A 783 0.93 -31.09 22.39
CA GLY A 783 2.36 -30.90 22.17
C GLY A 783 3.07 -32.08 21.49
N GLU A 784 2.35 -33.10 20.99
CA GLU A 784 2.95 -34.21 20.23
C GLU A 784 3.52 -33.75 18.89
N LYS A 785 2.88 -32.72 18.30
CA LYS A 785 3.42 -31.99 17.16
C LYS A 785 4.02 -30.69 17.67
N GLU A 786 5.29 -30.47 17.35
CA GLU A 786 6.08 -29.39 17.96
C GLU A 786 5.54 -28.00 17.62
N SER A 787 5.23 -27.73 16.34
CA SER A 787 4.77 -26.40 15.92
C SER A 787 3.90 -26.45 14.67
N VAL A 788 2.89 -25.57 14.58
CA VAL A 788 2.08 -25.43 13.37
C VAL A 788 2.92 -24.98 12.18
N HIS A 789 4.03 -24.27 12.45
CA HIS A 789 4.90 -23.69 11.41
C HIS A 789 5.89 -24.70 10.82
N LEU A 790 5.97 -25.91 11.38
CA LEU A 790 6.74 -27.03 10.82
C LEU A 790 5.84 -28.00 10.02
N GLU A 791 4.52 -27.85 10.11
CA GLU A 791 3.55 -28.65 9.36
C GLU A 791 3.41 -28.19 7.90
N LEU A 792 2.85 -29.07 7.08
CA LEU A 792 2.38 -28.70 5.74
C LEU A 792 1.04 -27.96 5.81
N TYR A 793 0.86 -27.04 4.86
CA TYR A 793 -0.38 -26.30 4.64
C TYR A 793 -1.50 -27.30 4.26
N PRO A 794 -2.74 -27.13 4.77
CA PRO A 794 -3.81 -28.07 4.48
C PRO A 794 -4.14 -28.11 2.99
N VAL A 795 -4.53 -29.29 2.51
CA VAL A 795 -4.98 -29.52 1.14
C VAL A 795 -6.44 -29.93 1.20
N ALA A 796 -7.28 -29.31 0.36
CA ALA A 796 -8.69 -29.63 0.30
C ALA A 796 -8.90 -31.05 -0.25
N ASP A 797 -9.72 -31.83 0.43
CA ASP A 797 -10.26 -33.08 -0.09
C ASP A 797 -11.51 -32.77 -0.92
N GLU A 798 -11.34 -32.73 -2.25
CA GLU A 798 -12.42 -32.48 -3.21
C GLU A 798 -13.56 -33.49 -3.11
N SER A 799 -13.33 -34.69 -2.56
CA SER A 799 -14.38 -35.70 -2.39
C SER A 799 -15.33 -35.41 -1.23
N LEU A 800 -14.92 -34.54 -0.30
CA LEU A 800 -15.73 -34.10 0.84
C LEU A 800 -16.50 -32.79 0.55
N ILE A 801 -16.28 -32.18 -0.61
CA ILE A 801 -17.01 -30.99 -1.04
C ILE A 801 -18.35 -31.43 -1.64
N GLU A 802 -19.44 -30.98 -1.03
CA GLU A 802 -20.82 -31.25 -1.40
C GLU A 802 -21.54 -29.94 -1.81
N PRO A 803 -21.37 -29.44 -3.05
CA PRO A 803 -21.86 -28.11 -3.45
C PRO A 803 -23.37 -27.92 -3.28
N ASP A 804 -24.15 -28.99 -3.49
CA ASP A 804 -25.61 -28.94 -3.29
C ASP A 804 -25.99 -28.81 -1.82
N LEU A 805 -25.24 -29.43 -0.90
CA LEU A 805 -25.45 -29.27 0.55
C LEU A 805 -25.04 -27.87 1.00
N GLU A 806 -23.88 -27.38 0.55
CA GLU A 806 -23.42 -26.01 0.83
C GLU A 806 -24.45 -24.97 0.36
N LYS A 807 -24.95 -25.11 -0.87
CA LYS A 807 -25.94 -24.20 -1.44
C LYS A 807 -27.26 -24.23 -0.66
N ARG A 808 -27.73 -25.43 -0.26
CA ARG A 808 -28.94 -25.56 0.56
C ARG A 808 -28.78 -24.83 1.89
N MET A 809 -27.69 -25.09 2.60
CA MET A 809 -27.41 -24.47 3.90
C MET A 809 -27.21 -22.96 3.80
N ALA A 810 -26.46 -22.47 2.80
CA ALA A 810 -26.28 -21.03 2.57
C ALA A 810 -27.63 -20.33 2.33
N THR A 811 -28.52 -20.92 1.53
CA THR A 811 -29.87 -20.37 1.29
C THR A 811 -30.67 -20.29 2.60
N VAL A 812 -30.59 -21.31 3.45
CA VAL A 812 -31.28 -21.34 4.74
C VAL A 812 -30.72 -20.29 5.71
N MET A 813 -29.40 -20.18 5.79
CA MET A 813 -28.72 -19.15 6.60
C MET A 813 -29.08 -17.73 6.12
N ASP A 814 -29.16 -17.50 4.80
CA ASP A 814 -29.61 -16.24 4.22
C ASP A 814 -31.06 -15.91 4.64
N VAL A 815 -31.99 -16.86 4.53
CA VAL A 815 -33.39 -16.67 4.95
C VAL A 815 -33.48 -16.35 6.45
N VAL A 816 -32.73 -17.05 7.29
CA VAL A 816 -32.71 -16.80 8.74
C VAL A 816 -32.11 -15.43 9.06
N THR A 817 -31.02 -15.06 8.39
CA THR A 817 -30.36 -13.75 8.58
C THR A 817 -31.29 -12.61 8.18
N LEU A 818 -31.95 -12.71 7.03
CA LEU A 818 -32.94 -11.73 6.57
C LEU A 818 -34.15 -11.67 7.52
N GLY A 819 -34.67 -12.81 7.97
CA GLY A 819 -35.77 -12.83 8.94
C GLY A 819 -35.41 -12.23 10.30
N ARG A 820 -34.17 -12.41 10.77
CA ARG A 820 -33.65 -11.75 11.98
C ARG A 820 -33.44 -10.25 11.77
N ALA A 821 -32.97 -9.84 10.59
CA ALA A 821 -32.85 -8.43 10.24
C ALA A 821 -34.23 -7.75 10.24
N CYS A 822 -35.24 -8.38 9.64
CA CYS A 822 -36.65 -7.98 9.73
C CYS A 822 -37.08 -7.79 11.20
N ARG A 823 -36.89 -8.79 12.06
CA ARG A 823 -37.21 -8.71 13.50
C ARG A 823 -36.51 -7.54 14.20
N ASN A 824 -35.22 -7.36 13.95
CA ASN A 824 -34.42 -6.30 14.56
C ASN A 824 -34.90 -4.90 14.10
N LYS A 825 -35.30 -4.75 12.84
CA LYS A 825 -35.82 -3.49 12.29
C LYS A 825 -37.07 -3.02 13.02
N VAL A 826 -37.98 -3.95 13.33
CA VAL A 826 -39.21 -3.68 14.10
C VAL A 826 -39.05 -3.89 15.62
N GLN A 827 -37.83 -4.19 16.09
CA GLN A 827 -37.48 -4.41 17.50
C GLN A 827 -38.31 -5.51 18.20
N ILE A 828 -38.76 -6.53 17.46
CA ILE A 828 -39.47 -7.69 18.01
C ILE A 828 -38.45 -8.77 18.40
N LYS A 829 -38.35 -9.08 19.71
CA LYS A 829 -37.46 -10.11 20.23
C LYS A 829 -37.76 -11.49 19.62
N VAL A 830 -36.72 -12.28 19.33
CA VAL A 830 -36.86 -13.66 18.79
C VAL A 830 -37.80 -14.52 19.65
N ARG A 831 -37.80 -14.38 20.98
CA ARG A 831 -38.68 -15.14 21.89
C ARG A 831 -40.18 -14.86 21.68
N GLN A 832 -40.57 -13.73 21.10
CA GLN A 832 -41.95 -13.48 20.69
C GLN A 832 -42.24 -14.26 19.40
N PRO A 833 -43.08 -15.30 19.43
CA PRO A 833 -43.44 -16.02 18.21
C PRO A 833 -44.24 -15.13 17.27
N LEU A 834 -44.03 -15.31 15.97
CA LEU A 834 -44.70 -14.58 14.90
C LEU A 834 -45.52 -15.53 14.02
N PRO A 835 -46.56 -15.06 13.32
CA PRO A 835 -47.44 -15.93 12.55
C PRO A 835 -46.68 -16.69 11.46
N LYS A 836 -45.97 -15.95 10.59
CA LYS A 836 -45.32 -16.56 9.44
C LYS A 836 -44.20 -15.71 8.87
N ILE A 837 -43.35 -16.39 8.12
CA ILE A 837 -42.37 -15.79 7.22
C ILE A 837 -42.76 -16.10 5.78
N LEU A 838 -42.67 -15.10 4.90
CA LEU A 838 -42.87 -15.27 3.48
C LEU A 838 -41.52 -15.22 2.78
N VAL A 839 -41.28 -16.20 1.91
CA VAL A 839 -40.02 -16.38 1.19
C VAL A 839 -40.29 -16.56 -0.30
N ASP A 840 -39.27 -16.34 -1.13
CA ASP A 840 -39.37 -16.54 -2.58
C ASP A 840 -39.78 -17.99 -2.93
N GLY A 841 -40.80 -18.15 -3.77
CA GLY A 841 -41.21 -19.45 -4.31
C GLY A 841 -40.10 -20.19 -5.06
N ASN A 842 -39.12 -19.48 -5.63
CA ASN A 842 -37.98 -20.06 -6.34
C ASN A 842 -37.09 -20.93 -5.44
N ILE A 843 -37.03 -20.64 -4.13
CA ILE A 843 -36.23 -21.39 -3.16
C ILE A 843 -37.04 -22.45 -2.40
N ARG A 844 -38.32 -22.65 -2.77
CA ARG A 844 -39.24 -23.55 -2.06
C ARG A 844 -38.69 -24.94 -1.82
N LYS A 845 -38.08 -25.57 -2.84
CA LYS A 845 -37.54 -26.94 -2.70
C LYS A 845 -36.44 -27.03 -1.64
N ILE A 846 -35.63 -25.97 -1.51
CA ILE A 846 -34.52 -25.90 -0.55
C ILE A 846 -35.06 -25.63 0.85
N VAL A 847 -35.87 -24.58 0.99
CA VAL A 847 -36.49 -24.17 2.26
C VAL A 847 -37.32 -25.31 2.86
N GLU A 848 -38.09 -26.03 2.04
CA GLU A 848 -38.93 -27.13 2.52
C GLU A 848 -38.11 -28.30 3.09
N SER A 849 -36.90 -28.54 2.57
CA SER A 849 -36.02 -29.59 3.08
C SER A 849 -35.47 -29.30 4.49
N MET A 850 -35.52 -28.03 4.91
CA MET A 850 -35.04 -27.54 6.21
C MET A 850 -36.08 -26.63 6.88
N ARG A 851 -37.37 -26.91 6.65
CA ARG A 851 -38.50 -26.07 7.09
C ARG A 851 -38.47 -25.83 8.60
N GLU A 852 -38.36 -26.91 9.37
CA GLU A 852 -38.35 -26.87 10.83
C GLU A 852 -37.20 -26.02 11.38
N LEU A 853 -36.02 -26.11 10.76
CA LEU A 853 -34.86 -25.29 11.13
C LEU A 853 -35.18 -23.79 11.01
N ILE A 854 -35.80 -23.38 9.91
CA ILE A 854 -36.14 -21.96 9.69
C ILE A 854 -37.23 -21.50 10.67
N LEU A 855 -38.26 -22.33 10.89
CA LEU A 855 -39.35 -22.03 11.83
C LEU A 855 -38.81 -21.81 13.25
N GLU A 856 -37.90 -22.66 13.70
CA GLU A 856 -37.26 -22.58 15.01
C GLU A 856 -36.37 -21.34 15.12
N GLU A 857 -35.51 -21.10 14.13
CA GLU A 857 -34.47 -20.08 14.16
C GLU A 857 -35.00 -18.64 14.10
N ILE A 858 -36.15 -18.47 13.45
CA ILE A 858 -36.88 -17.20 13.33
C ILE A 858 -38.05 -17.17 14.32
N ASN A 859 -38.38 -18.28 14.98
CA ASN A 859 -39.55 -18.45 15.86
C ASN A 859 -40.85 -17.93 15.19
N VAL A 860 -41.19 -18.53 14.06
CA VAL A 860 -42.44 -18.29 13.32
C VAL A 860 -43.28 -19.56 13.28
N LYS A 861 -44.60 -19.45 13.13
CA LYS A 861 -45.48 -20.63 13.08
C LYS A 861 -45.54 -21.28 11.71
N ASP A 862 -45.35 -20.51 10.64
CA ASP A 862 -45.45 -21.04 9.27
C ASP A 862 -44.49 -20.37 8.28
N ILE A 863 -44.24 -21.05 7.15
CA ILE A 863 -43.53 -20.51 5.98
C ILE A 863 -44.49 -20.49 4.79
N GLU A 864 -44.71 -19.29 4.24
CA GLU A 864 -45.48 -19.07 3.02
C GLU A 864 -44.54 -18.75 1.85
N TYR A 865 -44.87 -19.25 0.67
CA TYR A 865 -44.07 -19.09 -0.54
C TYR A 865 -44.78 -18.15 -1.51
N ILE A 866 -44.12 -17.08 -1.92
CA ILE A 866 -44.72 -16.08 -2.80
C ILE A 866 -43.92 -15.91 -4.10
N GLU A 867 -44.63 -15.76 -5.22
CA GLU A 867 -44.03 -15.55 -6.54
C GLU A 867 -43.82 -14.07 -6.87
N GLU A 868 -44.66 -13.19 -6.30
CA GLU A 868 -44.57 -11.74 -6.49
C GLU A 868 -44.65 -10.99 -5.15
N LEU A 869 -43.85 -9.94 -5.01
CA LEU A 869 -43.80 -9.08 -3.81
C LEU A 869 -45.00 -8.11 -3.72
N GLY A 870 -45.71 -7.88 -4.82
CA GLY A 870 -46.63 -6.74 -5.00
C GLY A 870 -47.81 -6.67 -4.03
N ASP A 871 -48.18 -7.79 -3.42
CA ASP A 871 -49.28 -7.86 -2.44
C ASP A 871 -48.82 -7.53 -1.00
N TYR A 872 -47.51 -7.47 -0.76
CA TYR A 872 -46.91 -7.33 0.59
C TYR A 872 -46.00 -6.09 0.70
N VAL A 873 -45.65 -5.46 -0.42
CA VAL A 873 -44.87 -4.22 -0.46
C VAL A 873 -45.45 -3.23 -1.47
N ASN A 874 -45.39 -1.94 -1.13
CA ASN A 874 -45.68 -0.86 -2.04
C ASN A 874 -44.43 -0.44 -2.81
N TYR A 875 -44.51 -0.41 -4.13
CA TYR A 875 -43.42 0.15 -4.96
C TYR A 875 -43.60 1.65 -5.13
N GLU A 876 -42.51 2.39 -4.98
CA GLU A 876 -42.40 3.77 -5.44
C GLU A 876 -41.39 3.80 -6.60
N VAL A 877 -41.84 4.19 -7.78
CA VAL A 877 -40.98 4.29 -8.98
C VAL A 877 -40.77 5.77 -9.32
N LYS A 878 -39.52 6.21 -9.31
CA LYS A 878 -39.12 7.57 -9.69
C LYS A 878 -38.16 7.53 -10.88
N PRO A 879 -38.08 8.61 -11.68
CA PRO A 879 -37.00 8.75 -12.66
C PRO A 879 -35.63 8.83 -11.98
N ASN A 880 -34.65 8.06 -12.46
CA ASN A 880 -33.26 8.23 -12.05
C ASN A 880 -32.66 9.46 -12.75
N PHE A 881 -32.77 10.62 -12.13
CA PHE A 881 -32.37 11.90 -12.73
C PHE A 881 -30.90 11.95 -13.18
N ARG A 882 -30.00 11.20 -12.53
CA ARG A 882 -28.57 11.16 -12.89
C ARG A 882 -28.34 10.45 -14.22
N VAL A 883 -29.09 9.39 -14.49
CA VAL A 883 -28.98 8.56 -15.71
C VAL A 883 -29.86 9.13 -16.83
N MET A 884 -31.10 9.48 -16.50
CA MET A 884 -32.08 9.95 -17.48
C MET A 884 -31.85 11.40 -17.92
N GLY A 885 -31.19 12.24 -17.11
CA GLY A 885 -30.94 13.65 -17.40
C GLY A 885 -30.19 13.88 -18.72
N PRO A 886 -28.99 13.29 -18.90
CA PRO A 886 -28.26 13.34 -20.16
C PRO A 886 -29.00 12.68 -21.34
N LYS A 887 -29.80 11.64 -21.06
CA LYS A 887 -30.45 10.78 -22.07
C LYS A 887 -31.70 11.40 -22.69
N PHE A 888 -32.52 12.08 -21.88
CA PHE A 888 -33.85 12.56 -22.31
C PHE A 888 -34.06 14.07 -22.17
N GLY A 889 -33.16 14.79 -21.49
CA GLY A 889 -33.11 16.26 -21.45
C GLY A 889 -34.46 16.91 -21.17
N LYS A 890 -35.01 17.62 -22.16
CA LYS A 890 -36.27 18.40 -22.05
C LYS A 890 -37.51 17.52 -21.82
N GLU A 891 -37.50 16.25 -22.23
CA GLU A 891 -38.65 15.34 -22.14
C GLU A 891 -38.75 14.64 -20.77
N LEU A 892 -37.71 14.75 -19.93
CA LEU A 892 -37.62 14.09 -18.62
C LEU A 892 -38.79 14.40 -17.70
N LYS A 893 -39.25 15.65 -17.69
CA LYS A 893 -40.38 16.09 -16.86
C LYS A 893 -41.69 15.43 -17.31
N SER A 894 -41.86 15.26 -18.62
CA SER A 894 -43.04 14.66 -19.22
C SER A 894 -43.06 13.14 -19.01
N ILE A 895 -41.90 12.47 -19.17
CA ILE A 895 -41.71 11.04 -18.85
C ILE A 895 -41.95 10.77 -17.37
N GLY A 896 -41.41 11.62 -16.48
CA GLY A 896 -41.62 11.50 -15.03
C GLY A 896 -43.07 11.66 -14.61
N ASN A 897 -43.85 12.51 -15.28
CA ASN A 897 -45.29 12.61 -15.02
C ASN A 897 -46.07 11.39 -15.54
N ALA A 898 -45.70 10.84 -16.70
CA ALA A 898 -46.31 9.63 -17.23
C ALA A 898 -46.05 8.42 -16.33
N LEU A 899 -44.81 8.26 -15.85
CA LEU A 899 -44.45 7.23 -14.86
C LEU A 899 -45.27 7.31 -13.57
N ARG A 900 -45.58 8.52 -13.08
CA ARG A 900 -46.43 8.72 -11.88
C ARG A 900 -47.88 8.33 -12.08
N SER A 901 -48.35 8.31 -13.33
CA SER A 901 -49.71 7.90 -13.68
C SER A 901 -49.83 6.39 -13.91
N MET A 902 -48.71 5.67 -14.00
CA MET A 902 -48.68 4.20 -14.09
C MET A 902 -48.73 3.58 -12.70
N LYS A 903 -49.26 2.36 -12.59
CA LYS A 903 -49.22 1.61 -11.34
C LYS A 903 -47.77 1.16 -11.08
N PRO A 904 -47.11 1.57 -9.98
CA PRO A 904 -45.70 1.27 -9.74
C PRO A 904 -45.37 -0.23 -9.78
N SER A 905 -46.25 -1.09 -9.26
CA SER A 905 -46.06 -2.54 -9.28
C SER A 905 -45.99 -3.10 -10.70
N GLU A 906 -46.84 -2.62 -11.62
CA GLU A 906 -46.82 -3.05 -13.03
C GLU A 906 -45.54 -2.59 -13.75
N VAL A 907 -45.04 -1.41 -13.41
CA VAL A 907 -43.77 -0.89 -13.95
C VAL A 907 -42.61 -1.78 -13.53
N VAL A 908 -42.51 -2.11 -12.24
CA VAL A 908 -41.45 -2.98 -11.70
C VAL A 908 -41.53 -4.39 -12.29
N THR A 909 -42.72 -5.01 -12.33
CA THR A 909 -42.90 -6.36 -12.90
C THR A 909 -42.49 -6.41 -14.37
N LYS A 910 -42.89 -5.40 -15.16
CA LYS A 910 -42.60 -5.37 -16.60
C LYS A 910 -41.12 -5.12 -16.90
N VAL A 911 -40.46 -4.24 -16.14
CA VAL A 911 -39.01 -4.00 -16.28
C VAL A 911 -38.20 -5.22 -15.85
N LYS A 912 -38.56 -5.90 -14.75
CA LYS A 912 -37.88 -7.13 -14.32
C LYS A 912 -38.06 -8.29 -15.32
N ARG A 913 -39.24 -8.43 -15.91
CA ARG A 913 -39.54 -9.52 -16.86
C ARG A 913 -38.99 -9.27 -18.26
N ASP A 914 -39.22 -8.08 -18.80
CA ASP A 914 -38.96 -7.77 -20.20
C ASP A 914 -37.64 -6.98 -20.39
N GLY A 915 -36.96 -6.62 -19.29
CA GLY A 915 -35.74 -5.80 -19.26
C GLY A 915 -35.98 -4.30 -19.51
N LYS A 916 -37.23 -3.93 -19.80
CA LYS A 916 -37.62 -2.57 -20.20
C LYS A 916 -39.12 -2.32 -20.06
N ILE A 917 -39.49 -1.04 -20.05
CA ILE A 917 -40.88 -0.58 -20.17
C ILE A 917 -40.97 0.55 -21.20
N GLU A 918 -42.04 0.51 -21.97
CA GLU A 918 -42.40 1.55 -22.93
C GLU A 918 -43.38 2.54 -22.29
N VAL A 919 -43.00 3.82 -22.29
CA VAL A 919 -43.82 4.93 -21.77
C VAL A 919 -44.15 5.87 -22.93
N GLU A 920 -45.44 6.01 -23.23
CA GLU A 920 -45.91 6.93 -24.26
C GLU A 920 -46.14 8.33 -23.68
N VAL A 921 -45.51 9.33 -24.30
CA VAL A 921 -45.61 10.74 -23.90
C VAL A 921 -45.78 11.59 -25.15
N GLN A 922 -46.89 12.34 -25.25
CA GLN A 922 -47.17 13.24 -26.38
C GLN A 922 -47.10 12.55 -27.77
N GLY A 923 -47.52 11.29 -27.87
CA GLY A 923 -47.50 10.51 -29.12
C GLY A 923 -46.13 9.95 -29.52
N LYS A 924 -45.14 10.01 -28.61
CA LYS A 924 -43.82 9.38 -28.76
C LYS A 924 -43.63 8.31 -27.70
N LEU A 925 -43.11 7.16 -28.11
CA LEU A 925 -42.76 6.03 -27.25
C LEU A 925 -41.32 6.17 -26.76
N PHE A 926 -41.13 6.09 -25.45
CA PHE A 926 -39.83 6.12 -24.79
C PHE A 926 -39.58 4.79 -24.08
N GLU A 927 -38.44 4.16 -24.40
CA GLU A 927 -37.99 2.92 -23.76
C GLU A 927 -37.16 3.24 -22.51
N LEU A 928 -37.59 2.72 -21.36
CA LEU A 928 -36.92 2.87 -20.07
C LEU A 928 -36.44 1.50 -19.56
N LYS A 929 -35.19 1.44 -19.11
CA LYS A 929 -34.56 0.26 -18.50
C LYS A 929 -34.48 0.41 -16.98
N GLU A 930 -34.09 -0.64 -16.27
CA GLU A 930 -33.96 -0.61 -14.80
C GLU A 930 -33.02 0.51 -14.31
N GLU A 931 -31.89 0.73 -14.98
CA GLU A 931 -30.93 1.81 -14.67
C GLU A 931 -31.53 3.23 -14.81
N ASP A 932 -32.58 3.38 -15.62
CA ASP A 932 -33.30 4.64 -15.80
C ASP A 932 -34.27 4.92 -14.63
N LEU A 933 -34.55 3.94 -13.76
CA LEU A 933 -35.55 4.04 -12.69
C LEU A 933 -34.88 4.01 -11.29
N ASP A 934 -35.36 4.86 -10.38
CA ASP A 934 -35.12 4.77 -8.94
C ASP A 934 -36.33 4.06 -8.32
N ILE A 935 -36.21 2.74 -8.13
CA ILE A 935 -37.25 1.89 -7.56
C ILE A 935 -37.02 1.77 -6.05
N ARG A 936 -37.99 2.21 -5.26
CA ARG A 936 -37.98 2.09 -3.80
C ARG A 936 -39.11 1.19 -3.35
N ILE A 937 -38.86 0.42 -2.32
CA ILE A 937 -39.83 -0.48 -1.71
C ILE A 937 -40.27 0.15 -0.39
N GLN A 938 -41.58 0.30 -0.20
CA GLN A 938 -42.22 0.73 1.03
C GLN A 938 -42.98 -0.46 1.61
N GLU A 939 -42.77 -0.74 2.89
CA GLU A 939 -43.39 -1.87 3.59
C GLU A 939 -44.89 -1.59 3.83
N LEU A 940 -45.72 -2.63 3.78
CA LEU A 940 -47.12 -2.54 4.21
C LEU A 940 -47.22 -2.64 5.73
N GLU A 941 -48.23 -1.99 6.32
CA GLU A 941 -48.50 -2.09 7.75
C GLU A 941 -48.75 -3.56 8.15
N GLY A 942 -48.08 -4.03 9.20
CA GLY A 942 -48.10 -5.44 9.62
C GLY A 942 -47.03 -6.33 8.97
N PHE A 943 -46.29 -5.86 7.97
CA PHE A 943 -45.21 -6.61 7.32
C PHE A 943 -43.89 -5.85 7.37
N THR A 944 -42.77 -6.58 7.43
CA THR A 944 -41.43 -6.00 7.26
C THR A 944 -40.64 -6.82 6.25
N PHE A 945 -39.81 -6.15 5.45
CA PHE A 945 -39.16 -6.72 4.28
C PHE A 945 -37.65 -6.47 4.33
N GLU A 946 -36.88 -7.51 4.04
CA GLU A 946 -35.44 -7.45 3.82
C GLU A 946 -35.05 -8.28 2.60
N MET A 947 -34.02 -7.84 1.89
CA MET A 947 -33.54 -8.49 0.67
C MET A 947 -32.01 -8.42 0.59
N SER A 948 -31.38 -9.55 0.27
CA SER A 948 -29.94 -9.66 0.05
C SER A 948 -29.65 -10.79 -0.94
N ASN A 949 -28.59 -10.66 -1.74
CA ASN A 949 -28.12 -11.69 -2.69
C ASN A 949 -29.20 -12.24 -3.65
N GLY A 950 -30.22 -11.44 -3.98
CA GLY A 950 -31.34 -11.86 -4.82
C GLY A 950 -32.42 -12.68 -4.10
N ASN A 951 -32.23 -13.01 -2.82
CA ASN A 951 -33.24 -13.59 -1.93
C ASN A 951 -33.97 -12.48 -1.17
N PHE A 952 -35.26 -12.67 -0.91
CA PHE A 952 -36.03 -11.78 -0.05
C PHE A 952 -36.78 -12.55 1.02
N VAL A 953 -37.06 -11.85 2.11
CA VAL A 953 -37.89 -12.31 3.21
C VAL A 953 -38.88 -11.21 3.58
N ILE A 954 -40.13 -11.61 3.79
CA ILE A 954 -41.14 -10.77 4.44
C ILE A 954 -41.54 -11.44 5.74
N LEU A 955 -41.56 -10.69 6.81
CA LEU A 955 -42.00 -11.18 8.11
C LEU A 955 -43.36 -10.58 8.44
N ASP A 956 -44.32 -11.46 8.75
CA ASP A 956 -45.61 -11.06 9.28
C ASP A 956 -45.45 -10.72 10.76
N THR A 957 -45.79 -9.47 11.12
CA THR A 957 -45.61 -8.91 12.45
C THR A 957 -46.93 -8.75 13.21
N GLU A 958 -48.05 -9.21 12.64
CA GLU A 958 -49.36 -9.11 13.28
C GLU A 958 -49.46 -10.10 14.46
N LEU A 959 -49.58 -9.58 15.68
CA LEU A 959 -49.60 -10.38 16.91
C LEU A 959 -51.04 -10.71 17.31
N THR A 960 -51.41 -11.99 17.23
CA THR A 960 -52.67 -12.48 17.80
C THR A 960 -52.58 -12.57 19.33
N HIS A 961 -53.73 -12.67 20.00
CA HIS A 961 -53.78 -12.81 21.46
C HIS A 961 -52.99 -14.02 21.95
N ASP A 962 -53.09 -15.16 21.26
CA ASP A 962 -52.40 -16.40 21.64
C ASP A 962 -50.88 -16.27 21.48
N LEU A 963 -50.41 -15.60 20.41
CA LEU A 963 -48.97 -15.34 20.20
C LEU A 963 -48.40 -14.44 21.30
N LEU A 964 -49.15 -13.42 21.73
CA LEU A 964 -48.75 -12.56 22.85
C LEU A 964 -48.62 -13.36 24.16
N GLN A 965 -49.59 -14.24 24.46
CA GLN A 965 -49.53 -15.09 25.65
C GLN A 965 -48.34 -16.06 25.61
N GLU A 966 -48.09 -16.70 24.45
CA GLU A 966 -46.94 -17.60 24.27
C GLU A 966 -45.61 -16.85 24.43
N GLY A 967 -45.52 -15.61 23.93
CA GLY A 967 -44.35 -14.75 24.11
C GLY A 967 -44.05 -14.45 25.58
N LEU A 968 -45.08 -14.20 26.39
CA LEU A 968 -44.94 -14.02 27.85
C LEU A 968 -44.47 -15.31 28.54
N ALA A 969 -44.99 -16.47 28.13
CA ALA A 969 -44.57 -17.76 28.65
C ALA A 969 -43.08 -18.06 28.33
N ARG A 970 -42.62 -17.76 27.11
CA ARG A 970 -41.22 -17.93 26.70
C ARG A 970 -40.28 -16.95 27.43
N GLU A 971 -40.71 -15.72 27.69
CA GLU A 971 -39.95 -14.81 28.56
C GLU A 971 -39.87 -15.34 30.00
N MET A 972 -40.95 -15.91 30.54
CA MET A 972 -40.96 -16.54 31.87
C MET A 972 -39.91 -17.66 31.96
N VAL A 973 -39.88 -18.58 30.98
CA VAL A 973 -38.85 -19.63 30.87
C VAL A 973 -37.44 -19.02 30.87
N SER A 974 -37.20 -18.01 30.04
CA SER A 974 -35.90 -17.33 29.98
C SER A 974 -35.48 -16.73 31.32
N LYS A 975 -36.40 -16.16 32.11
CA LYS A 975 -36.09 -15.58 33.42
C LYS A 975 -35.83 -16.65 34.47
N ILE A 976 -36.62 -17.72 34.49
CA ILE A 976 -36.35 -18.88 35.36
C ILE A 976 -34.96 -19.46 35.08
N GLN A 977 -34.60 -19.67 33.82
CA GLN A 977 -33.29 -20.21 33.45
C GLN A 977 -32.14 -19.25 33.83
N THR A 978 -32.35 -17.94 33.70
CA THR A 978 -31.38 -16.94 34.19
C THR A 978 -31.20 -17.05 35.70
N MET A 979 -32.29 -17.14 36.46
CA MET A 979 -32.24 -17.27 37.92
C MET A 979 -31.60 -18.59 38.36
N ARG A 980 -31.83 -19.70 37.63
CA ARG A 980 -31.14 -20.97 37.88
C ARG A 980 -29.63 -20.82 37.74
N LYS A 981 -29.18 -20.14 36.69
CA LYS A 981 -27.75 -19.86 36.45
C LYS A 981 -27.15 -18.94 37.52
N GLU A 982 -27.86 -17.86 37.89
CA GLU A 982 -27.41 -16.94 38.94
C GLU A 982 -27.36 -17.60 40.34
N ALA A 983 -28.18 -18.62 40.56
CA ALA A 983 -28.20 -19.42 41.77
C ALA A 983 -27.26 -20.64 41.74
N ASP A 984 -26.43 -20.78 40.70
CA ASP A 984 -25.48 -21.89 40.51
C ASP A 984 -26.15 -23.28 40.52
N PHE A 985 -27.37 -23.38 40.00
CA PHE A 985 -28.07 -24.67 39.86
C PHE A 985 -27.52 -25.44 38.66
N GLU A 986 -27.45 -26.76 38.80
CA GLU A 986 -27.12 -27.62 37.67
C GLU A 986 -28.30 -27.64 36.68
N ILE A 987 -28.00 -27.84 35.39
CA ILE A 987 -29.02 -27.86 34.34
C ILE A 987 -30.05 -28.97 34.59
N THR A 988 -29.65 -30.07 35.23
CA THR A 988 -30.50 -31.22 35.58
C THR A 988 -31.34 -31.03 36.84
N ASP A 989 -31.16 -29.93 37.58
CA ASP A 989 -31.87 -29.72 38.85
C ASP A 989 -33.38 -29.54 38.65
N ARG A 990 -34.18 -30.18 39.50
CA ARG A 990 -35.63 -29.95 39.58
C ARG A 990 -35.89 -28.76 40.49
N ILE A 991 -36.86 -27.92 40.13
CA ILE A 991 -37.15 -26.69 40.87
C ILE A 991 -38.65 -26.53 41.18
N ARG A 992 -38.97 -25.67 42.16
CA ARG A 992 -40.30 -25.09 42.35
C ARG A 992 -40.26 -23.62 42.03
N VAL A 993 -41.26 -23.14 41.31
CA VAL A 993 -41.39 -21.73 40.92
C VAL A 993 -42.60 -21.15 41.63
N ALA A 994 -42.41 -20.00 42.27
CA ALA A 994 -43.51 -19.18 42.76
C ALA A 994 -43.54 -17.85 41.99
N PHE A 995 -44.74 -17.41 41.61
CA PHE A 995 -44.96 -16.29 40.71
C PHE A 995 -46.02 -15.33 41.25
N SER A 996 -45.76 -14.02 41.12
CA SER A 996 -46.71 -12.95 41.41
C SER A 996 -46.69 -11.90 40.31
N GLY A 997 -47.86 -11.53 39.77
CA GLY A 997 -47.94 -10.51 38.72
C GLY A 997 -49.38 -10.15 38.34
N PRO A 998 -49.57 -9.20 37.42
CA PRO A 998 -50.88 -8.79 36.92
C PRO A 998 -51.68 -9.95 36.31
N ASP A 999 -53.02 -9.88 36.34
CA ASP A 999 -53.93 -10.91 35.81
C ASP A 999 -53.60 -11.35 34.37
N ALA A 1000 -53.18 -10.41 33.51
CA ALA A 1000 -52.80 -10.71 32.14
C ALA A 1000 -51.61 -11.70 32.05
N LEU A 1001 -50.64 -11.57 32.96
CA LEU A 1001 -49.48 -12.46 33.06
C LEU A 1001 -49.86 -13.80 33.71
N VAL A 1002 -50.69 -13.77 34.76
CA VAL A 1002 -51.21 -14.98 35.43
C VAL A 1002 -51.94 -15.86 34.43
N ASN A 1003 -52.84 -15.27 33.63
CA ASN A 1003 -53.58 -15.99 32.59
C ASN A 1003 -52.65 -16.58 31.52
N ALA A 1004 -51.65 -15.83 31.06
CA ALA A 1004 -50.69 -16.34 30.08
C ALA A 1004 -49.84 -17.50 30.63
N ILE A 1005 -49.34 -17.39 31.86
CA ILE A 1005 -48.51 -18.44 32.50
C ILE A 1005 -49.35 -19.68 32.82
N GLU A 1006 -50.60 -19.51 33.25
CA GLU A 1006 -51.50 -20.65 33.49
C GLU A 1006 -51.86 -21.38 32.18
N SER A 1007 -52.13 -20.65 31.09
CA SER A 1007 -52.39 -21.23 29.76
C SER A 1007 -51.21 -22.05 29.21
N PHE A 1008 -49.97 -21.69 29.57
CA PHE A 1008 -48.74 -22.35 29.11
C PHE A 1008 -47.99 -23.06 30.24
N LYS A 1009 -48.67 -23.40 31.34
CA LYS A 1009 -48.06 -23.94 32.56
C LYS A 1009 -47.25 -25.20 32.32
N ASP A 1010 -47.80 -26.14 31.56
CA ASP A 1010 -47.14 -27.42 31.28
C ASP A 1010 -45.86 -27.22 30.44
N TYR A 1011 -45.92 -26.35 29.43
CA TYR A 1011 -44.76 -25.95 28.64
C TYR A 1011 -43.66 -25.33 29.51
N ILE A 1012 -44.02 -24.36 30.37
CA ILE A 1012 -43.04 -23.71 31.25
C ILE A 1012 -42.41 -24.73 32.20
N LYS A 1013 -43.20 -25.67 32.74
CA LYS A 1013 -42.69 -26.73 33.63
C LYS A 1013 -41.70 -27.66 32.94
N GLU A 1014 -42.00 -28.07 31.71
CA GLU A 1014 -41.14 -28.94 30.91
C GLU A 1014 -39.80 -28.25 30.62
N GLU A 1015 -39.85 -27.03 30.05
CA GLU A 1015 -38.68 -26.25 29.64
C GLU A 1015 -37.79 -25.80 30.82
N THR A 1016 -38.31 -25.81 32.04
CA THR A 1016 -37.57 -25.35 33.23
C THR A 1016 -37.32 -26.43 34.26
N LEU A 1017 -37.70 -27.68 33.97
CA LEU A 1017 -37.68 -28.81 34.91
C LEU A 1017 -38.35 -28.45 36.26
N SER A 1018 -39.47 -27.71 36.19
CA SER A 1018 -40.20 -27.28 37.37
C SER A 1018 -41.25 -28.31 37.78
N ASP A 1019 -41.25 -28.72 39.04
CA ASP A 1019 -42.27 -29.62 39.61
C ASP A 1019 -43.59 -28.89 39.83
N THR A 1020 -43.54 -27.64 40.31
CA THR A 1020 -44.73 -26.78 40.55
C THR A 1020 -44.49 -25.35 40.09
N ILE A 1021 -45.57 -24.69 39.65
CA ILE A 1021 -45.67 -23.24 39.46
C ILE A 1021 -46.83 -22.77 40.31
N ASP A 1022 -46.52 -22.09 41.41
CA ASP A 1022 -47.47 -21.63 42.43
C ASP A 1022 -47.71 -20.13 42.28
N PHE A 1023 -48.97 -19.71 42.14
CA PHE A 1023 -49.37 -18.31 42.00
C PHE A 1023 -49.66 -17.73 43.39
N ASP A 1024 -48.89 -16.71 43.79
CA ASP A 1024 -48.95 -16.09 45.12
C ASP A 1024 -49.01 -14.56 44.99
N GLU A 1025 -50.17 -13.97 45.27
CA GLU A 1025 -50.37 -12.51 45.23
C GLU A 1025 -49.52 -11.75 46.27
N SER A 1026 -49.00 -12.45 47.28
CA SER A 1026 -48.21 -11.91 48.38
C SER A 1026 -46.82 -12.55 48.45
N LEU A 1027 -46.17 -12.74 47.30
CA LEU A 1027 -44.90 -13.44 47.21
C LEU A 1027 -43.75 -12.70 47.92
N ASP A 1028 -43.45 -13.11 49.15
CA ASP A 1028 -42.31 -12.59 49.93
C ASP A 1028 -40.97 -13.14 49.40
N ASN A 1029 -39.92 -12.29 49.38
CA ASN A 1029 -38.56 -12.62 48.92
C ASN A 1029 -38.48 -13.10 47.45
N GLY A 1030 -39.34 -12.59 46.56
CA GLY A 1030 -39.21 -12.77 45.11
C GLY A 1030 -38.21 -11.80 44.47
N THR A 1031 -37.63 -12.19 43.34
CA THR A 1031 -36.79 -11.32 42.49
C THR A 1031 -37.67 -10.58 41.49
N GLU A 1032 -37.48 -9.26 41.37
CA GLU A 1032 -38.20 -8.44 40.40
C GLU A 1032 -37.73 -8.70 38.97
N TRP A 1033 -38.69 -8.92 38.08
CA TRP A 1033 -38.47 -9.06 36.64
C TRP A 1033 -39.49 -8.27 35.84
N ASN A 1034 -39.09 -7.88 34.63
CA ASN A 1034 -40.00 -7.34 33.62
C ASN A 1034 -40.17 -8.35 32.48
N LEU A 1035 -41.40 -8.83 32.30
CA LEU A 1035 -41.80 -9.72 31.20
C LEU A 1035 -42.56 -8.91 30.16
N ASN A 1036 -41.85 -8.45 29.12
CA ASN A 1036 -42.37 -7.67 28.00
C ASN A 1036 -43.27 -6.48 28.41
N GLY A 1037 -42.82 -5.68 29.38
CA GLY A 1037 -43.53 -4.48 29.85
C GLY A 1037 -44.34 -4.69 31.13
N HIS A 1038 -44.49 -5.93 31.60
CA HIS A 1038 -45.19 -6.23 32.84
C HIS A 1038 -44.22 -6.59 33.98
N ASN A 1039 -44.32 -5.87 35.10
CA ASN A 1039 -43.50 -6.15 36.29
C ASN A 1039 -44.08 -7.34 37.06
N THR A 1040 -43.19 -8.20 37.55
CA THR A 1040 -43.54 -9.43 38.28
C THR A 1040 -42.46 -9.78 39.31
N LEU A 1041 -42.85 -10.56 40.32
CA LEU A 1041 -41.95 -11.22 41.26
C LEU A 1041 -41.89 -12.72 40.95
N ILE A 1042 -40.68 -13.25 40.81
CA ILE A 1042 -40.43 -14.67 40.57
C ILE A 1042 -39.50 -15.19 41.67
N ARG A 1043 -39.77 -16.39 42.19
CA ARG A 1043 -38.87 -17.09 43.12
C ARG A 1043 -38.66 -18.52 42.64
N VAL A 1044 -37.40 -18.92 42.47
CA VAL A 1044 -37.00 -20.29 42.13
C VAL A 1044 -36.39 -20.95 43.35
N LYS A 1045 -36.72 -22.23 43.60
CA LYS A 1045 -36.15 -23.02 44.69
C LYS A 1045 -35.83 -24.43 44.20
N ARG A 1046 -34.58 -24.88 44.39
CA ARG A 1046 -34.18 -26.27 44.13
C ARG A 1046 -34.99 -27.21 45.01
N VAL A 1047 -35.45 -28.32 44.41
CA VAL A 1047 -36.20 -29.39 45.08
C VAL A 1047 -35.28 -30.23 45.96
#